data_AF-A0A7V2JPV9-F1
#
_entry.id   AF-A0A7V2JPV9-F1
#
_cell.length_a   1.000
_cell.length_b   1.000
_cell.length_c   1.000
_cell.angle_alpha   90.00
_cell.angle_beta   90.00
_cell.angle_gamma   90.00
#
_symmetry.space_group_name_H-M   'P 1'
#
loop_
_entity.id
_entity.type
_entity.pdbx_description
1 polymer ?
#
loop_
_entity_poly.entity_id
_entity_poly.type
_entity_poly.pdbx_seq_one_letter_code
_entity_poly.pdbx_strand_id
1 'polypeptide(L)'
;MKTGLYFFSTLALTLALIFALNLFLPVTSDTYGAGREEISQTPHNLSVSGPGTVKATSESRVCVFCHTPHSRPGADYQTPLWNRQLSTAYYSVYTSTALQAGSLGQPDGASKLCLSCHDGTIALGKVNNLWGKGQTIQLGGTGPGGTMPSGSGETTGFTRKLGTNLSNDHPVSFVYDTSLANADGELRLPPTLYVKKRKPGETATLPLDTAGKLQCTTCHNPHLTGVDKFLRWPLTQTLDSASEGPNSILCLQCHNKTGWIGSAHQASLSADEQYKTGNYLGKTGAVWKHACLNCHDTHTVQGAKHLLKEGTDGVGTPKSGGQPAQEETCYMCHTNSTQSVVSVISNRPADIKREFGKTYHMPITASEQGVTGETHSALDANLTESTSNLGSNRHIECSDCHNPHRTGTQRHQHTAPHSNTVTANSPLAGIWGVEPTFTGPTAFPSVGNPTATIQYQQTTSITREYQTCIKCHSSYAYGETLPQLKNFTGGGSYGKNEITKSTDQAKEFNPNNASFHPVIRATGRSLALRNITSGNPFRAPFTQAGTQTMYCSDCHGAETPAGTSTPATGTPWGPHGSNQAFVLKGQWDISASPPNSSWLCFKCHDQTTYASTAGGNADVTGFRGSVRMRGVQNLHRFHRSRLGNNYKCVTCHSAVPHGWNGNPSNPLYGTPNYAKALLVERDDPQPYRTSQTKLLVDSWANSGSWSFSNCRTAMRGGTLRGQTWSRC
;
A
#
# COMPACT_ATOMS: atom_id res chain seq x y z
N MET A 1 66.89 -32.47 -47.83
CA MET A 1 65.62 -32.71 -48.54
C MET A 1 64.47 -32.23 -47.67
N LYS A 2 63.67 -31.32 -48.22
CA LYS A 2 62.24 -31.05 -47.96
C LYS A 2 61.77 -30.60 -46.56
N THR A 3 61.71 -29.27 -46.44
CA THR A 3 60.48 -28.45 -46.30
C THR A 3 59.36 -28.91 -45.37
N GLY A 4 59.08 -28.06 -44.40
CA GLY A 4 57.75 -27.81 -43.87
C GLY A 4 57.80 -26.88 -42.67
N LEU A 5 56.93 -25.87 -42.69
CA LEU A 5 56.25 -25.28 -41.52
C LEU A 5 56.78 -23.96 -40.90
N TYR A 6 55.89 -22.97 -41.04
CA TYR A 6 55.57 -21.85 -40.13
C TYR A 6 56.11 -20.44 -40.42
N PHE A 7 55.34 -19.75 -41.28
CA PHE A 7 54.73 -18.45 -40.97
C PHE A 7 54.45 -18.31 -39.47
N PHE A 8 55.09 -17.36 -38.77
CA PHE A 8 54.58 -16.59 -37.63
C PHE A 8 55.76 -15.84 -36.98
N SER A 9 56.17 -14.71 -37.55
CA SER A 9 57.15 -13.84 -36.87
C SER A 9 56.94 -12.35 -37.10
N THR A 10 55.80 -11.93 -37.67
CA THR A 10 55.49 -10.50 -37.88
C THR A 10 54.27 -10.00 -37.09
N LEU A 11 53.62 -10.83 -36.27
CA LEU A 11 52.46 -10.43 -35.44
C LEU A 11 52.81 -10.19 -33.95
N ALA A 12 54.03 -10.48 -33.52
CA ALA A 12 54.42 -10.36 -32.11
C ALA A 12 54.95 -8.96 -31.72
N LEU A 13 55.35 -8.13 -32.69
CA LEU A 13 55.96 -6.82 -32.41
C LEU A 13 54.98 -5.64 -32.36
N THR A 14 53.76 -5.81 -32.87
CA THR A 14 52.70 -4.78 -32.83
C THR A 14 51.77 -4.90 -31.62
N LEU A 15 51.73 -6.05 -30.93
CA LEU A 15 50.95 -6.19 -29.68
C LEU A 15 51.67 -5.67 -28.43
N ALA A 16 53.01 -5.63 -28.43
CA ALA A 16 53.78 -5.20 -27.26
C ALA A 16 53.80 -3.66 -27.08
N LEU A 17 53.57 -2.88 -28.15
CA LEU A 17 53.50 -1.41 -28.07
C LEU A 17 52.11 -0.89 -27.64
N ILE A 18 51.05 -1.70 -27.78
CA ILE A 18 49.67 -1.35 -27.38
C ILE A 18 49.43 -1.66 -25.88
N PHE A 19 50.20 -2.58 -25.29
CA PHE A 19 50.11 -2.93 -23.87
C PHE A 19 50.92 -2.00 -22.94
N ALA A 20 51.92 -1.28 -23.46
CA ALA A 20 52.75 -0.36 -22.67
C ALA A 20 52.26 1.10 -22.66
N LEU A 21 51.28 1.46 -23.51
CA LEU A 21 50.71 2.82 -23.58
C LEU A 21 49.35 2.98 -22.88
N ASN A 22 48.84 1.93 -22.23
CA ASN A 22 47.58 1.94 -21.48
C ASN A 22 47.77 1.96 -19.94
N LEU A 23 49.00 2.19 -19.47
CA LEU A 23 49.34 2.15 -18.05
C LEU A 23 49.54 3.53 -17.40
N PHE A 24 48.95 4.60 -17.92
CA PHE A 24 48.84 5.91 -17.23
C PHE A 24 47.66 6.74 -17.78
N LEU A 25 46.48 6.11 -17.92
CA LEU A 25 45.25 6.91 -17.87
C LEU A 25 45.03 7.25 -16.40
N PRO A 26 45.00 8.53 -15.99
CA PRO A 26 44.47 8.84 -14.67
C PRO A 26 43.07 8.26 -14.66
N VAL A 27 42.84 7.29 -13.78
CA VAL A 27 41.49 7.03 -13.28
C VAL A 27 41.11 8.37 -12.66
N THR A 28 40.47 9.23 -13.44
CA THR A 28 39.64 10.27 -12.86
C THR A 28 38.55 9.47 -12.18
N SER A 29 38.77 9.18 -10.89
CA SER A 29 37.67 9.07 -9.97
C SER A 29 36.83 10.30 -10.29
N ASP A 30 35.67 10.12 -10.90
CA ASP A 30 34.64 11.13 -10.83
C ASP A 30 34.44 11.32 -9.32
N THR A 31 35.11 12.33 -8.79
CA THR A 31 34.91 12.83 -7.46
C THR A 31 33.51 13.39 -7.51
N TYR A 32 32.53 12.54 -7.21
CA TYR A 32 31.27 12.95 -6.61
C TYR A 32 31.61 14.08 -5.66
N GLY A 33 31.19 15.31 -5.98
CA GLY A 33 31.71 16.54 -5.40
C GLY A 33 31.90 16.41 -3.90
N ALA A 34 33.11 16.01 -3.50
CA ALA A 34 33.40 15.72 -2.12
C ALA A 34 33.54 17.09 -1.49
N GLY A 35 32.55 17.47 -0.67
CA GLY A 35 32.57 18.76 0.01
C GLY A 35 33.92 18.98 0.66
N ARG A 36 34.44 20.21 0.59
CA ARG A 36 35.69 20.56 1.27
C ARG A 36 35.39 20.86 2.73
N GLU A 37 36.28 20.49 3.64
CA GLU A 37 36.14 20.88 5.04
C GLU A 37 36.57 22.34 5.22
N GLU A 38 35.63 23.27 5.06
CA GLU A 38 35.83 24.71 5.09
C GLU A 38 34.66 25.38 5.82
N ILE A 39 34.63 25.21 7.14
CA ILE A 39 33.55 25.75 8.01
C ILE A 39 33.29 27.24 7.79
N SER A 40 34.32 28.02 7.45
CA SER A 40 34.23 29.46 7.18
C SER A 40 33.30 29.81 6.01
N GLN A 41 33.10 28.88 5.08
CA GLN A 41 32.23 29.00 3.91
C GLN A 41 30.84 28.39 4.13
N THR A 42 30.54 27.91 5.33
CA THR A 42 29.25 27.30 5.65
C THR A 42 28.35 28.28 6.43
N PRO A 43 27.02 28.10 6.39
CA PRO A 43 26.11 28.80 7.32
C PRO A 43 26.39 28.57 8.81
N HIS A 44 27.22 27.59 9.19
CA HIS A 44 27.69 27.40 10.57
C HIS A 44 28.84 28.34 10.96
N ASN A 45 29.41 29.09 10.00
CA ASN A 45 30.21 30.25 10.34
C ASN A 45 29.29 31.37 10.82
N LEU A 46 29.09 31.45 12.13
CA LEU A 46 28.28 32.50 12.76
C LEU A 46 29.09 33.79 13.03
N SER A 47 30.34 33.88 12.57
CA SER A 47 31.13 35.12 12.71
C SER A 47 30.62 36.21 11.75
N VAL A 48 31.15 37.43 11.89
CA VAL A 48 30.84 38.55 10.96
C VAL A 48 31.09 38.21 9.49
N SER A 49 31.99 37.26 9.20
CA SER A 49 32.34 36.83 7.84
C SER A 49 31.48 35.68 7.33
N GLY A 50 30.49 35.23 8.11
CA GLY A 50 29.60 34.13 7.76
C GLY A 50 28.77 34.38 6.51
N PRO A 51 28.57 33.36 5.65
CA PRO A 51 27.69 33.47 4.48
C PRO A 51 26.20 33.37 4.85
N GLY A 52 25.88 32.88 6.06
CA GLY A 52 24.51 32.73 6.54
C GLY A 52 23.85 34.06 6.95
N THR A 53 22.52 34.04 7.05
CA THR A 53 21.74 35.17 7.57
C THR A 53 21.82 35.31 9.08
N VAL A 54 22.05 34.20 9.79
CA VAL A 54 22.35 34.20 11.23
C VAL A 54 23.85 34.38 11.40
N LYS A 55 24.27 35.54 11.90
CA LYS A 55 25.69 35.85 12.10
C LYS A 55 25.92 36.94 13.12
N ALA A 56 27.13 37.00 13.66
CA ALA A 56 27.53 37.96 14.66
C ALA A 56 27.62 39.37 14.09
N THR A 57 27.39 40.34 14.96
CA THR A 57 27.53 41.76 14.63
C THR A 57 28.97 42.24 14.73
N SER A 58 29.80 41.58 15.55
CA SER A 58 31.19 42.00 15.82
C SER A 58 32.21 40.88 16.00
N GLU A 59 31.80 39.66 16.35
CA GLU A 59 32.74 38.55 16.59
C GLU A 59 33.26 37.97 15.28
N SER A 60 34.59 37.85 15.13
CA SER A 60 35.26 37.41 13.91
C SER A 60 35.78 35.97 13.95
N ARG A 61 35.92 35.37 15.14
CA ARG A 61 36.38 33.99 15.28
C ARG A 61 35.28 33.02 14.87
N VAL A 62 35.62 32.07 14.00
CA VAL A 62 34.66 31.11 13.44
C VAL A 62 34.29 30.02 14.45
N CYS A 63 35.29 29.44 15.12
CA CYS A 63 35.05 28.25 15.95
C CYS A 63 34.42 28.55 17.33
N VAL A 64 34.48 29.80 17.80
CA VAL A 64 34.12 30.15 19.19
C VAL A 64 32.66 29.87 19.54
N PHE A 65 31.77 29.82 18.55
CA PHE A 65 30.35 29.52 18.76
C PHE A 65 30.09 28.05 19.13
N CYS A 66 31.02 27.16 18.78
CA CYS A 66 30.88 25.71 18.95
C CYS A 66 31.96 25.15 19.87
N HIS A 67 33.21 25.58 19.70
CA HIS A 67 34.38 25.00 20.36
C HIS A 67 35.15 26.02 21.20
N THR A 68 35.76 25.51 22.27
CA THR A 68 36.68 26.28 23.12
C THR A 68 37.99 25.52 23.31
N PRO A 69 39.15 26.19 23.30
CA PRO A 69 40.42 25.51 23.58
C PRO A 69 40.56 25.12 25.06
N HIS A 70 39.87 25.80 25.99
CA HIS A 70 39.94 25.56 27.44
C HIS A 70 38.67 26.03 28.18
N SER A 71 38.52 25.68 29.45
CA SER A 71 37.39 26.05 30.34
C SER A 71 36.02 25.48 29.93
N ARG A 72 35.68 24.36 30.56
CA ARG A 72 34.48 23.53 30.42
C ARG A 72 33.46 23.87 31.50
N PRO A 73 32.16 23.89 31.19
CA PRO A 73 31.12 23.55 32.18
C PRO A 73 30.62 22.12 31.97
N GLY A 74 30.56 21.31 33.03
CA GLY A 74 29.87 20.01 33.03
C GLY A 74 30.76 18.77 32.89
N ALA A 75 30.13 17.60 32.65
CA ALA A 75 30.72 16.26 32.61
C ALA A 75 30.84 15.63 31.19
N ASP A 76 30.54 16.39 30.14
CA ASP A 76 30.68 15.93 28.74
C ASP A 76 32.11 16.12 28.24
N TYR A 77 32.83 15.02 28.04
CA TYR A 77 34.19 15.00 27.51
C TYR A 77 34.13 14.57 26.04
N GLN A 78 33.84 15.52 25.15
CA GLN A 78 34.07 15.33 23.71
C GLN A 78 35.14 16.34 23.28
N THR A 79 36.25 15.84 22.76
CA THR A 79 37.32 16.66 22.17
C THR A 79 37.09 16.77 20.66
N PRO A 80 37.15 17.98 20.06
CA PRO A 80 37.43 19.28 20.69
C PRO A 80 36.31 19.76 21.64
N LEU A 81 36.68 20.46 22.73
CA LEU A 81 35.73 20.86 23.79
C LEU A 81 34.60 21.74 23.25
N TRP A 82 33.40 21.57 23.81
CA TRP A 82 32.19 22.31 23.41
C TRP A 82 32.02 23.61 24.20
N ASN A 83 31.80 24.72 23.51
CA ASN A 83 31.72 26.06 24.09
C ASN A 83 30.29 26.50 24.42
N ARG A 84 29.34 25.58 24.54
CA ARG A 84 27.95 25.93 24.87
C ARG A 84 27.44 25.08 26.02
N GLN A 85 26.49 25.63 26.77
CA GLN A 85 25.73 24.86 27.74
C GLN A 85 24.86 23.86 26.97
N LEU A 86 24.80 22.61 27.43
CA LEU A 86 23.87 21.63 26.87
C LEU A 86 22.49 21.82 27.48
N SER A 87 21.47 21.63 26.66
CA SER A 87 20.08 21.72 27.09
C SER A 87 19.76 20.63 28.11
N THR A 88 19.07 20.99 29.19
CA THR A 88 18.52 20.04 30.18
C THR A 88 17.09 19.64 29.84
N ALA A 89 16.58 20.05 28.68
CA ALA A 89 15.25 19.68 28.24
C ALA A 89 15.13 18.16 28.05
N TYR A 90 13.91 17.67 28.27
CA TYR A 90 13.52 16.31 27.94
C TYR A 90 12.97 16.29 26.51
N TYR A 91 13.40 15.32 25.71
CA TYR A 91 13.03 15.20 24.31
C TYR A 91 11.99 14.09 24.14
N SER A 92 10.97 14.38 23.33
CA SER A 92 10.03 13.36 22.85
C SER A 92 10.67 12.67 21.65
N VAL A 93 11.29 11.51 21.88
CA VAL A 93 12.04 10.79 20.84
C VAL A 93 11.12 10.02 19.90
N TYR A 94 11.64 9.68 18.72
CA TYR A 94 10.94 8.85 17.74
C TYR A 94 10.49 7.52 18.33
N THR A 95 9.25 7.13 18.03
CA THR A 95 8.70 5.82 18.36
C THR A 95 7.92 5.27 17.17
N SER A 96 8.00 3.96 16.97
CA SER A 96 7.28 3.26 15.90
C SER A 96 7.21 1.78 16.26
N THR A 97 6.13 1.11 15.90
CA THR A 97 6.01 -0.35 16.06
C THR A 97 6.94 -1.12 15.12
N ALA A 98 7.43 -0.48 14.05
CA ALA A 98 8.43 -1.04 13.15
C ALA A 98 9.88 -0.79 13.63
N LEU A 99 10.10 -0.05 14.72
CA LEU A 99 11.45 0.25 15.23
C LEU A 99 12.01 -0.93 16.03
N GLN A 100 13.07 -1.58 15.51
CA GLN A 100 13.73 -2.70 16.19
C GLN A 100 14.87 -2.29 17.15
N ALA A 101 15.18 -0.99 17.24
CA ALA A 101 16.19 -0.46 18.18
C ALA A 101 15.71 -0.43 19.65
N GLY A 102 14.52 -0.95 19.94
CA GLY A 102 13.90 -0.91 21.26
C GLY A 102 13.50 0.51 21.69
N SER A 103 13.33 0.71 23.00
CA SER A 103 13.06 2.04 23.55
C SER A 103 14.30 2.92 23.47
N LEU A 104 14.17 4.05 22.77
CA LEU A 104 15.27 5.01 22.61
C LEU A 104 15.49 5.81 23.90
N GLY A 105 16.76 6.03 24.24
CA GLY A 105 17.16 6.93 25.32
C GLY A 105 17.10 8.41 24.90
N GLN A 106 17.37 9.30 25.86
CA GLN A 106 17.51 10.73 25.56
C GLN A 106 18.74 10.99 24.66
N PRO A 107 18.69 12.02 23.78
CA PRO A 107 19.85 12.38 22.96
C PRO A 107 21.10 12.60 23.79
N ASP A 108 22.21 12.03 23.33
CA ASP A 108 23.51 12.07 23.97
C ASP A 108 24.62 12.38 22.95
N GLY A 109 25.87 12.37 23.43
CA GLY A 109 27.05 12.50 22.58
C GLY A 109 27.00 13.71 21.65
N ALA A 110 27.36 13.49 20.38
CA ALA A 110 27.42 14.56 19.39
C ALA A 110 26.03 15.12 19.02
N SER A 111 24.97 14.32 19.08
CA SER A 111 23.61 14.79 18.81
C SER A 111 23.18 15.84 19.83
N LYS A 112 23.51 15.64 21.11
CA LYS A 112 23.23 16.61 22.17
C LYS A 112 23.95 17.96 21.97
N LEU A 113 25.14 17.95 21.38
CA LEU A 113 25.87 19.18 21.01
C LEU A 113 25.11 19.97 19.95
N CYS A 114 24.64 19.30 18.90
CA CYS A 114 23.85 19.91 17.82
C CYS A 114 22.54 20.51 18.36
N LEU A 115 21.86 19.76 19.22
CA LEU A 115 20.61 20.18 19.85
C LEU A 115 20.77 21.42 20.73
N SER A 116 21.96 21.70 21.29
CA SER A 116 22.21 22.96 22.02
C SER A 116 22.03 24.25 21.19
N CYS A 117 21.88 24.12 19.87
CA CYS A 117 21.46 25.19 18.96
C CYS A 117 20.08 24.89 18.34
N HIS A 118 19.90 23.67 17.83
CA HIS A 118 18.76 23.31 16.98
C HIS A 118 17.46 23.00 17.75
N ASP A 119 17.53 22.72 19.05
CA ASP A 119 16.34 22.53 19.87
C ASP A 119 15.63 23.86 20.21
N GLY A 120 16.26 25.00 19.93
CA GLY A 120 15.69 26.33 20.17
C GLY A 120 15.52 26.71 21.64
N THR A 121 16.09 25.96 22.58
CA THR A 121 15.99 26.24 24.03
C THR A 121 17.06 27.21 24.53
N ILE A 122 18.15 27.36 23.79
CA ILE A 122 19.30 28.20 24.14
C ILE A 122 19.58 29.19 23.01
N ALA A 123 19.84 30.46 23.37
CA ALA A 123 20.27 31.47 22.41
C ALA A 123 21.54 31.03 21.66
N LEU A 124 21.58 31.21 20.34
CA LEU A 124 22.68 30.79 19.48
C LEU A 124 24.00 31.50 19.84
N GLY A 125 23.93 32.73 20.34
CA GLY A 125 25.11 33.49 20.77
C GLY A 125 25.65 33.14 22.16
N LYS A 126 24.93 32.33 22.95
CA LYS A 126 25.31 32.03 24.35
C LYS A 126 26.45 31.03 24.38
N VAL A 127 27.63 31.48 24.78
CA VAL A 127 28.86 30.67 24.88
C VAL A 127 29.40 30.63 26.29
N ASN A 128 30.02 29.52 26.66
CA ASN A 128 30.57 29.26 27.99
C ASN A 128 31.89 30.01 28.23
N ASN A 129 32.67 30.21 27.18
CA ASN A 129 33.97 30.83 27.22
C ASN A 129 34.15 31.77 26.02
N LEU A 130 34.01 33.05 26.28
CA LEU A 130 34.49 34.14 25.45
C LEU A 130 35.51 34.93 26.28
N TRP A 131 36.79 34.85 25.92
CA TRP A 131 37.88 35.51 26.66
C TRP A 131 37.94 35.13 28.16
N GLY A 132 37.67 33.87 28.46
CA GLY A 132 37.71 33.31 29.82
C GLY A 132 36.41 33.48 30.62
N LYS A 133 35.34 34.04 30.03
CA LYS A 133 34.06 34.28 30.73
C LYS A 133 32.87 33.79 29.91
N GLY A 134 31.82 33.32 30.58
CA GLY A 134 30.54 33.04 29.93
C GLY A 134 29.90 34.35 29.46
N GLN A 135 29.56 34.44 28.17
CA GLN A 135 28.98 35.64 27.55
C GLN A 135 27.99 35.27 26.44
N THR A 136 27.18 36.25 26.03
CA THR A 136 26.31 36.11 24.87
C THR A 136 26.82 37.01 23.75
N ILE A 137 27.30 36.41 22.67
CA ILE A 137 27.66 37.10 21.44
C ILE A 137 26.38 37.55 20.75
N GLN A 138 26.29 38.82 20.37
CA GLN A 138 25.11 39.34 19.68
C GLN A 138 25.09 38.84 18.23
N LEU A 139 23.96 38.24 17.84
CA LEU A 139 23.73 37.67 16.51
C LEU A 139 22.51 38.34 15.86
N GLY A 140 22.67 38.76 14.60
CA GLY A 140 21.56 39.16 13.75
C GLY A 140 20.86 37.95 13.12
N GLY A 141 19.63 38.15 12.61
CA GLY A 141 18.88 37.13 11.87
C GLY A 141 18.38 35.94 12.71
N THR A 142 18.47 36.03 14.03
CA THR A 142 18.02 35.01 14.99
C THR A 142 16.50 35.02 15.19
N GLY A 143 15.97 33.91 15.73
CA GLY A 143 14.59 33.86 16.20
C GLY A 143 14.41 34.60 17.54
N PRO A 144 13.17 34.65 18.07
CA PRO A 144 12.88 35.25 19.37
C PRO A 144 13.83 34.75 20.46
N GLY A 145 14.34 35.66 21.30
CA GLY A 145 15.30 35.31 22.36
C GLY A 145 16.70 34.92 21.86
N GLY A 146 17.02 35.17 20.58
CA GLY A 146 18.31 34.83 19.99
C GLY A 146 18.46 33.37 19.58
N THR A 147 17.37 32.61 19.52
CA THR A 147 17.36 31.16 19.25
C THR A 147 17.44 30.87 17.74
N MET A 148 17.46 29.57 17.39
CA MET A 148 17.31 29.15 16.00
C MET A 148 16.01 29.72 15.40
N PRO A 149 16.07 30.39 14.23
CA PRO A 149 14.86 30.87 13.57
C PRO A 149 14.07 29.72 12.96
N SER A 150 12.75 29.84 13.01
CA SER A 150 11.77 28.82 12.62
C SER A 150 11.73 28.50 11.12
N GLY A 151 12.40 29.29 10.27
CA GLY A 151 12.45 29.05 8.83
C GLY A 151 11.05 29.04 8.21
N SER A 152 10.72 27.98 7.46
CA SER A 152 9.43 27.79 6.81
C SER A 152 8.29 27.35 7.75
N GLY A 153 8.54 27.23 9.06
CA GLY A 153 7.55 26.90 10.09
C GLY A 153 8.02 25.76 10.98
N GLU A 154 7.80 25.87 12.30
CA GLU A 154 8.38 24.98 13.33
C GLU A 154 7.92 23.53 13.23
N THR A 155 6.72 23.30 12.71
CA THR A 155 6.09 21.98 12.60
C THR A 155 6.21 21.37 11.21
N THR A 156 6.87 22.06 10.27
CA THR A 156 7.05 21.58 8.90
C THR A 156 8.28 20.67 8.78
N GLY A 157 8.32 19.80 7.77
CA GLY A 157 9.54 19.05 7.43
C GLY A 157 10.67 19.91 6.83
N PHE A 158 10.50 21.23 6.82
CA PHE A 158 11.48 22.21 6.30
C PHE A 158 12.06 23.09 7.41
N THR A 159 11.77 22.77 8.68
CA THR A 159 12.31 23.48 9.84
C THR A 159 13.80 23.18 10.04
N ARG A 160 14.51 24.19 10.56
CA ARG A 160 15.87 24.06 11.11
C ARG A 160 15.90 24.15 12.63
N LYS A 161 14.77 24.50 13.24
CA LYS A 161 14.50 24.50 14.67
C LYS A 161 13.71 23.23 14.97
N LEU A 162 14.44 22.14 15.29
CA LEU A 162 13.85 20.82 15.57
C LEU A 162 13.00 20.85 16.84
N GLY A 163 13.35 21.72 17.80
CA GLY A 163 12.65 21.75 19.08
C GLY A 163 13.04 20.59 19.98
N THR A 164 12.23 20.37 21.01
CA THR A 164 12.37 19.25 21.95
C THR A 164 11.47 18.06 21.57
N ASN A 165 10.67 18.20 20.51
CA ASN A 165 9.88 17.11 19.98
C ASN A 165 10.59 16.55 18.74
N LEU A 166 11.18 15.37 18.89
CA LEU A 166 11.92 14.66 17.84
C LEU A 166 11.13 13.43 17.33
N SER A 167 9.82 13.39 17.56
CA SER A 167 8.97 12.25 17.16
C SER A 167 8.78 12.13 15.65
N ASN A 168 9.09 13.19 14.90
CA ASN A 168 9.08 13.29 13.44
C ASN A 168 10.50 13.25 12.84
N ASP A 169 11.52 12.99 13.65
CA ASP A 169 12.91 12.95 13.23
C ASP A 169 13.43 11.51 13.17
N HIS A 170 14.35 11.24 12.24
CA HIS A 170 15.07 9.98 12.18
C HIS A 170 15.80 9.76 13.52
N PRO A 171 15.67 8.56 14.13
CA PRO A 171 16.25 8.31 15.44
C PRO A 171 17.78 8.47 15.42
N VAL A 172 18.31 8.93 16.54
CA VAL A 172 19.75 9.09 16.84
C VAL A 172 20.03 8.65 18.28
N SER A 173 21.29 8.58 18.67
CA SER A 173 21.75 8.22 20.03
C SER A 173 21.45 6.77 20.45
N PHE A 174 21.29 5.86 19.49
CA PHE A 174 21.17 4.42 19.71
C PHE A 174 22.33 3.65 19.07
N VAL A 175 22.62 2.47 19.60
CA VAL A 175 23.70 1.60 19.09
C VAL A 175 23.28 0.99 17.76
N TYR A 176 24.10 1.16 16.72
CA TYR A 176 23.92 0.46 15.44
C TYR A 176 24.99 -0.64 15.32
N ASP A 177 24.58 -1.86 15.64
CA ASP A 177 25.43 -3.05 15.63
C ASP A 177 24.80 -4.22 14.84
N THR A 178 25.51 -5.34 14.80
CA THR A 178 25.07 -6.57 14.14
C THR A 178 23.80 -7.15 14.77
N SER A 179 23.60 -6.99 16.09
CA SER A 179 22.41 -7.52 16.77
C SER A 179 21.16 -6.78 16.32
N LEU A 180 21.21 -5.44 16.31
CA LEU A 180 20.14 -4.61 15.78
C LEU A 180 19.89 -4.92 14.31
N ALA A 181 20.95 -5.02 13.50
CA ALA A 181 20.79 -5.27 12.07
C ALA A 181 20.10 -6.60 11.77
N ASN A 182 20.43 -7.66 12.53
CA ASN A 182 19.77 -8.97 12.41
C ASN A 182 18.31 -8.94 12.89
N ALA A 183 18.00 -8.17 13.95
CA ALA A 183 16.64 -8.02 14.45
C ALA A 183 15.73 -7.26 13.49
N ASP A 184 16.26 -6.22 12.82
CA ASP A 184 15.55 -5.44 11.81
C ASP A 184 15.36 -6.21 10.49
N GLY A 185 16.40 -6.93 10.05
CA GLY A 185 16.36 -7.70 8.80
C GLY A 185 16.48 -6.86 7.52
N GLU A 186 16.33 -5.53 7.58
CA GLU A 186 16.54 -4.60 6.46
C GLU A 186 17.65 -3.59 6.73
N LEU A 187 18.41 -3.75 7.82
CA LEU A 187 19.64 -3.01 8.07
C LEU A 187 20.86 -3.78 7.57
N ARG A 188 21.83 -3.07 6.98
CA ARG A 188 23.14 -3.63 6.62
C ARG A 188 23.92 -3.95 7.89
N LEU A 189 24.68 -5.03 7.89
CA LEU A 189 25.50 -5.43 9.03
C LEU A 189 26.74 -4.53 9.14
N PRO A 190 26.91 -3.75 10.21
CA PRO A 190 28.13 -2.96 10.41
C PRO A 190 29.31 -3.86 10.86
N PRO A 191 30.57 -3.55 10.50
CA PRO A 191 30.97 -2.45 9.63
C PRO A 191 30.73 -2.76 8.15
N THR A 192 30.25 -1.78 7.40
CA THR A 192 30.26 -1.79 5.93
C THR A 192 31.40 -0.92 5.41
N LEU A 193 31.56 -0.85 4.08
CA LEU A 193 32.50 0.08 3.46
C LEU A 193 32.23 1.56 3.84
N TYR A 194 30.95 1.91 4.05
CA TYR A 194 30.51 3.29 4.29
C TYR A 194 30.20 3.56 5.76
N VAL A 195 29.64 2.58 6.47
CA VAL A 195 29.18 2.73 7.86
C VAL A 195 30.07 1.93 8.79
N LYS A 196 30.84 2.62 9.62
CA LYS A 196 31.70 1.96 10.62
C LYS A 196 31.94 2.85 11.82
N LYS A 197 32.31 2.20 12.92
CA LYS A 197 32.73 2.86 14.15
C LYS A 197 33.92 3.78 13.90
N ARG A 198 33.83 5.03 14.35
CA ARG A 198 34.91 6.01 14.24
C ARG A 198 36.12 5.55 15.04
N LYS A 199 37.28 5.59 14.40
CA LYS A 199 38.58 5.33 15.02
C LYS A 199 39.56 6.47 14.68
N PRO A 200 40.44 6.86 15.61
CA PRO A 200 41.50 7.82 15.31
C PRO A 200 42.34 7.35 14.11
N GLY A 201 42.62 8.24 13.17
CA GLY A 201 43.41 7.93 11.96
C GLY A 201 42.65 7.23 10.84
N GLU A 202 41.39 6.82 11.05
CA GLU A 202 40.57 6.24 9.99
C GLU A 202 39.54 7.25 9.46
N THR A 203 39.45 7.35 8.13
CA THR A 203 38.31 7.99 7.47
C THR A 203 37.15 6.99 7.38
N ALA A 204 35.97 7.45 7.79
CA ALA A 204 34.72 6.74 7.63
C ALA A 204 33.73 7.70 6.97
N THR A 205 33.05 7.24 5.92
CA THR A 205 32.08 8.04 5.18
C THR A 205 30.90 8.43 6.07
N LEU A 206 30.30 7.44 6.73
CA LEU A 206 29.20 7.58 7.69
C LEU A 206 29.68 7.03 9.04
N PRO A 207 30.39 7.83 9.85
CA PRO A 207 30.98 7.36 11.09
C PRO A 207 29.91 7.16 12.17
N LEU A 208 29.87 5.97 12.78
CA LEU A 208 29.29 5.80 14.11
C LEU A 208 30.24 6.38 15.15
N ASP A 209 29.74 6.81 16.30
CA ASP A 209 30.60 7.36 17.35
C ASP A 209 31.51 6.29 18.00
N THR A 210 32.34 6.69 18.97
CA THR A 210 33.26 5.77 19.67
C THR A 210 32.56 4.77 20.58
N ALA A 211 31.26 4.90 20.82
CA ALA A 211 30.42 3.89 21.47
C ALA A 211 29.70 2.98 20.45
N GLY A 212 29.81 3.27 19.14
CA GLY A 212 29.09 2.56 18.08
C GLY A 212 27.66 3.06 17.87
N LYS A 213 27.34 4.27 18.36
CA LYS A 213 26.01 4.86 18.19
C LYS A 213 25.90 5.65 16.90
N LEU A 214 24.72 5.60 16.30
CA LEU A 214 24.32 6.51 15.22
C LEU A 214 24.02 7.88 15.83
N GLN A 215 24.68 8.91 15.33
CA GLN A 215 24.57 10.29 15.83
C GLN A 215 24.22 11.25 14.68
N CYS A 216 23.83 12.49 14.98
CA CYS A 216 23.64 13.53 13.97
C CYS A 216 24.88 13.65 13.05
N THR A 217 26.08 13.50 13.62
CA THR A 217 27.36 13.56 12.91
C THR A 217 27.65 12.35 12.01
N THR A 218 26.86 11.29 12.09
CA THR A 218 26.93 10.16 11.16
C THR A 218 26.46 10.57 9.77
N CYS A 219 25.44 11.43 9.69
CA CYS A 219 24.90 11.93 8.42
C CYS A 219 25.42 13.33 8.08
N HIS A 220 25.58 14.20 9.08
CA HIS A 220 26.02 15.59 8.90
C HIS A 220 27.50 15.78 9.23
N ASN A 221 28.17 16.66 8.48
CA ASN A 221 29.45 17.22 8.85
C ASN A 221 29.36 18.75 8.69
N PRO A 222 29.20 19.51 9.78
CA PRO A 222 28.99 20.95 9.70
C PRO A 222 30.16 21.69 9.03
N HIS A 223 31.33 21.06 8.90
CA HIS A 223 32.50 21.63 8.25
C HIS A 223 32.48 21.47 6.72
N LEU A 224 31.62 20.62 6.14
CA LEU A 224 31.56 20.43 4.69
C LEU A 224 30.90 21.62 4.00
N THR A 225 31.57 22.17 2.99
CA THR A 225 31.02 23.15 2.04
C THR A 225 30.68 22.49 0.70
N GLY A 226 29.80 23.12 -0.08
CA GLY A 226 29.41 22.67 -1.42
C GLY A 226 28.46 21.47 -1.46
N VAL A 227 27.89 21.08 -0.33
CA VAL A 227 26.90 19.99 -0.21
C VAL A 227 25.65 20.45 0.51
N ASP A 228 24.49 19.98 0.06
CA ASP A 228 23.21 20.32 0.67
C ASP A 228 23.11 19.78 2.09
N LYS A 229 22.61 20.62 3.00
CA LYS A 229 22.36 20.30 4.42
C LYS A 229 23.59 19.69 5.12
N PHE A 230 24.81 19.97 4.68
CA PHE A 230 26.06 19.46 5.29
C PHE A 230 26.17 17.93 5.28
N LEU A 231 25.52 17.26 4.34
CA LEU A 231 25.45 15.81 4.34
C LEU A 231 26.78 15.19 3.89
N ARG A 232 27.18 14.12 4.58
CA ARG A 232 28.35 13.30 4.25
C ARG A 232 28.14 12.45 3.00
N TRP A 233 26.90 12.34 2.53
CA TRP A 233 26.52 11.53 1.37
C TRP A 233 25.37 12.17 0.57
N PRO A 234 25.31 11.96 -0.75
CA PRO A 234 24.22 12.49 -1.58
C PRO A 234 22.81 12.02 -1.17
N LEU A 235 21.84 12.92 -1.37
CA LEU A 235 20.39 12.66 -1.21
C LEU A 235 19.70 12.15 -2.48
N THR A 236 20.44 11.93 -3.56
CA THR A 236 19.90 11.42 -4.81
C THR A 236 20.75 10.27 -5.32
N GLN A 237 20.12 9.29 -5.96
CA GLN A 237 20.83 8.26 -6.71
C GLN A 237 21.15 8.77 -8.13
N THR A 238 22.32 8.38 -8.65
CA THR A 238 22.76 8.72 -10.01
C THR A 238 22.55 7.59 -11.00
N LEU A 239 22.38 6.37 -10.51
CA LEU A 239 21.98 5.20 -11.29
C LEU A 239 20.64 4.66 -10.77
N ASP A 240 19.77 4.30 -11.72
CA ASP A 240 18.64 3.38 -11.49
C ASP A 240 19.21 2.09 -10.85
N SER A 241 18.54 1.26 -10.06
CA SER A 241 19.13 0.03 -9.49
C SER A 241 20.34 0.17 -8.53
N ALA A 242 20.75 1.37 -8.12
CA ALA A 242 21.83 1.54 -7.14
C ALA A 242 21.40 1.10 -5.73
N SER A 243 21.85 -0.07 -5.28
CA SER A 243 21.47 -0.67 -3.98
C SER A 243 22.36 -0.25 -2.80
N GLU A 244 23.59 0.19 -3.06
CA GLU A 244 24.51 0.85 -2.13
C GLU A 244 25.63 1.57 -2.90
N GLY A 245 26.50 2.26 -2.19
CA GLY A 245 27.69 2.88 -2.77
C GLY A 245 27.42 4.16 -3.55
N PRO A 246 28.46 4.71 -4.24
CA PRO A 246 28.52 6.11 -4.63
C PRO A 246 27.41 6.55 -5.59
N ASN A 247 26.78 5.59 -6.27
CA ASN A 247 25.66 5.85 -7.17
C ASN A 247 24.29 5.83 -6.47
N SER A 248 24.26 5.48 -5.18
CA SER A 248 23.06 5.27 -4.37
C SER A 248 22.86 6.39 -3.34
N ILE A 249 21.61 6.58 -2.93
CA ILE A 249 21.21 7.57 -1.91
C ILE A 249 21.74 7.20 -0.51
N LEU A 250 21.88 8.21 0.36
CA LEU A 250 22.31 8.06 1.77
C LEU A 250 21.59 6.94 2.52
N CYS A 251 20.27 6.82 2.35
CA CYS A 251 19.43 5.86 3.07
C CYS A 251 19.89 4.41 2.83
N LEU A 252 20.24 4.09 1.58
CA LEU A 252 20.59 2.74 1.16
C LEU A 252 22.00 2.30 1.61
N GLN A 253 22.80 3.21 2.18
CA GLN A 253 24.06 2.86 2.84
C GLN A 253 23.84 2.15 4.19
N CYS A 254 22.66 2.28 4.79
CA CYS A 254 22.26 1.59 6.02
C CYS A 254 21.08 0.64 5.79
N HIS A 255 20.09 1.03 4.98
CA HIS A 255 18.88 0.25 4.74
C HIS A 255 18.97 -0.58 3.45
N ASN A 256 18.98 -1.90 3.58
CA ASN A 256 18.87 -2.85 2.48
C ASN A 256 17.41 -3.30 2.31
N LYS A 257 16.64 -2.58 1.48
CA LYS A 257 15.21 -2.85 1.26
C LYS A 257 15.01 -3.98 0.26
N THR A 258 14.52 -5.13 0.75
CA THR A 258 14.26 -6.29 -0.12
C THR A 258 13.14 -5.96 -1.09
N GLY A 259 13.37 -6.22 -2.38
CA GLY A 259 12.40 -5.95 -3.46
C GLY A 259 12.31 -4.49 -3.92
N TRP A 260 13.15 -3.59 -3.38
CA TRP A 260 13.22 -2.18 -3.82
C TRP A 260 13.71 -2.06 -5.26
N ILE A 261 14.80 -2.74 -5.60
CA ILE A 261 15.38 -2.71 -6.93
C ILE A 261 14.40 -3.37 -7.92
N GLY A 262 14.01 -2.62 -8.96
CA GLY A 262 13.02 -3.04 -9.95
C GLY A 262 11.56 -2.77 -9.57
N SER A 263 11.28 -2.19 -8.40
CA SER A 263 9.93 -1.77 -8.02
C SER A 263 9.46 -0.55 -8.83
N ALA A 264 8.15 -0.30 -8.84
CA ALA A 264 7.54 0.83 -9.57
C ALA A 264 8.05 2.20 -9.11
N HIS A 265 8.38 2.34 -7.82
CA HIS A 265 8.86 3.59 -7.23
C HIS A 265 10.38 3.77 -7.32
N GLN A 266 11.10 2.72 -7.71
CA GLN A 266 12.54 2.75 -7.90
C GLN A 266 12.88 2.87 -9.38
N ALA A 267 12.31 2.02 -10.23
CA ALA A 267 12.77 1.82 -11.59
C ALA A 267 12.60 3.08 -12.46
N SER A 268 13.67 3.45 -13.17
CA SER A 268 13.70 4.67 -13.97
C SER A 268 12.73 4.68 -15.13
N LEU A 269 12.24 3.51 -15.57
CA LEU A 269 11.24 3.38 -16.62
C LEU A 269 9.79 3.51 -16.12
N SER A 270 9.57 3.43 -14.81
CA SER A 270 8.23 3.57 -14.21
C SER A 270 8.07 4.82 -13.35
N ALA A 271 9.17 5.36 -12.82
CA ALA A 271 9.22 6.58 -12.02
C ALA A 271 10.01 7.69 -12.76
N ASP A 272 9.75 7.85 -14.06
CA ASP A 272 10.41 8.82 -14.95
C ASP A 272 9.79 10.22 -14.91
N GLU A 273 8.70 10.41 -14.17
CA GLU A 273 8.03 11.71 -14.07
C GLU A 273 8.97 12.79 -13.53
N GLN A 274 8.86 14.00 -14.07
CA GLN A 274 9.71 15.12 -13.65
C GLN A 274 8.99 15.98 -12.62
N TYR A 275 9.67 16.33 -11.54
CA TYR A 275 9.20 17.36 -10.61
C TYR A 275 8.93 18.68 -11.34
N LYS A 276 7.80 19.33 -11.03
CA LYS A 276 7.45 20.64 -11.60
C LYS A 276 8.43 21.72 -11.15
N THR A 277 8.78 22.64 -12.03
CA THR A 277 9.52 23.85 -11.65
C THR A 277 8.78 24.62 -10.56
N GLY A 278 9.49 24.99 -9.49
CA GLY A 278 8.91 25.76 -8.38
C GLY A 278 7.96 24.96 -7.47
N ASN A 279 7.98 23.63 -7.53
CA ASN A 279 7.25 22.82 -6.54
C ASN A 279 7.73 23.16 -5.12
N TYR A 280 6.81 23.11 -4.16
CA TYR A 280 7.07 23.51 -2.78
C TYR A 280 8.10 22.62 -2.05
N LEU A 281 8.42 21.45 -2.59
CA LEU A 281 9.46 20.56 -2.04
C LEU A 281 10.87 20.99 -2.41
N GLY A 282 11.02 21.89 -3.40
CA GLY A 282 12.32 22.30 -3.94
C GLY A 282 13.07 21.19 -4.70
N LYS A 283 12.38 20.10 -5.08
CA LYS A 283 13.00 18.98 -5.80
C LYS A 283 13.05 19.25 -7.30
N THR A 284 14.07 18.71 -7.98
CA THR A 284 14.23 18.83 -9.44
C THR A 284 14.59 17.48 -10.07
N GLY A 285 14.33 17.31 -11.36
CA GLY A 285 14.61 16.08 -12.10
C GLY A 285 13.57 14.97 -11.90
N ALA A 286 13.97 13.74 -12.24
CA ALA A 286 13.09 12.57 -12.24
C ALA A 286 12.79 12.03 -10.83
N VAL A 287 11.59 11.52 -10.61
CA VAL A 287 11.16 10.91 -9.34
C VAL A 287 12.11 9.80 -8.89
N TRP A 288 12.53 8.89 -9.77
CA TRP A 288 13.43 7.78 -9.42
C TRP A 288 14.75 8.24 -8.79
N LYS A 289 15.28 9.43 -9.14
CA LYS A 289 16.54 9.96 -8.57
C LYS A 289 16.42 10.30 -7.09
N HIS A 290 15.22 10.67 -6.64
CA HIS A 290 14.94 11.00 -5.24
C HIS A 290 14.58 9.78 -4.41
N ALA A 291 14.23 8.66 -5.05
CA ALA A 291 14.06 7.34 -4.44
C ALA A 291 13.25 7.38 -3.13
N CYS A 292 13.90 7.06 -2.00
CA CYS A 292 13.28 7.02 -0.67
C CYS A 292 12.67 8.37 -0.26
N LEU A 293 13.28 9.49 -0.69
CA LEU A 293 12.85 10.84 -0.33
C LEU A 293 11.59 11.32 -1.05
N ASN A 294 11.02 10.49 -1.92
CA ASN A 294 9.69 10.73 -2.46
C ASN A 294 8.61 10.47 -1.40
N CYS A 295 8.86 9.54 -0.47
CA CYS A 295 7.89 9.12 0.54
C CYS A 295 8.34 9.40 1.97
N HIS A 296 9.65 9.38 2.25
CA HIS A 296 10.20 9.60 3.58
C HIS A 296 10.96 10.92 3.68
N ASP A 297 11.01 11.49 4.88
CA ASP A 297 11.94 12.57 5.21
C ASP A 297 12.57 12.30 6.58
N THR A 298 13.86 12.59 6.74
CA THR A 298 14.54 12.39 8.03
C THR A 298 14.09 13.39 9.08
N HIS A 299 13.48 14.50 8.66
CA HIS A 299 12.87 15.50 9.50
C HIS A 299 11.52 15.83 8.86
N THR A 300 10.49 15.04 9.14
CA THR A 300 9.19 15.19 8.48
C THR A 300 8.29 16.21 9.19
N VAL A 301 7.09 16.44 8.68
CA VAL A 301 6.06 17.25 9.35
C VAL A 301 5.71 16.66 10.71
N GLN A 302 5.52 17.53 11.71
CA GLN A 302 5.11 17.11 13.06
C GLN A 302 3.76 16.39 12.99
N GLY A 303 3.66 15.23 13.65
CA GLY A 303 2.44 14.42 13.69
C GLY A 303 2.40 13.30 12.63
N ALA A 304 3.32 13.29 11.66
CA ALA A 304 3.43 12.15 10.75
C ALA A 304 3.96 10.90 11.45
N LYS A 305 3.50 9.72 11.01
CA LYS A 305 4.05 8.42 11.39
C LYS A 305 5.04 7.90 10.35
N HIS A 306 5.88 6.95 10.74
CA HIS A 306 6.80 6.23 9.86
C HIS A 306 7.76 7.14 9.04
N LEU A 307 8.00 8.34 9.56
CA LEU A 307 8.75 9.41 8.88
C LEU A 307 8.21 9.72 7.47
N LEU A 308 6.90 9.56 7.28
CA LEU A 308 6.24 9.82 6.01
C LEU A 308 6.20 11.31 5.71
N LYS A 309 6.61 11.65 4.50
CA LYS A 309 6.69 13.01 3.99
C LYS A 309 5.28 13.55 3.73
N GLU A 310 4.97 14.70 4.33
CA GLU A 310 3.62 15.30 4.26
C GLU A 310 2.50 14.36 4.78
N GLY A 311 2.84 13.31 5.55
CA GLY A 311 1.93 12.25 5.99
C GLY A 311 1.00 12.65 7.12
N THR A 312 0.32 13.79 6.97
CA THR A 312 -0.62 14.34 7.94
C THR A 312 -1.85 14.94 7.26
N ASP A 313 -2.98 14.92 7.96
CA ASP A 313 -4.25 15.51 7.52
C ASP A 313 -4.29 17.06 7.54
N GLY A 314 -3.19 17.72 7.92
CA GLY A 314 -3.09 19.18 7.94
C GLY A 314 -3.47 19.81 6.59
N VAL A 315 -4.14 20.96 6.59
CA VAL A 315 -4.63 21.58 5.35
C VAL A 315 -3.59 22.46 4.62
N GLY A 316 -2.44 22.70 5.26
CA GLY A 316 -1.37 23.52 4.70
C GLY A 316 -0.61 22.85 3.55
N THR A 317 0.00 23.65 2.68
CA THR A 317 0.97 23.18 1.69
C THR A 317 2.21 24.10 1.74
N PRO A 318 3.36 23.63 2.24
CA PRO A 318 3.59 22.32 2.86
C PRO A 318 2.76 22.11 4.13
N LYS A 319 2.60 20.84 4.53
CA LYS A 319 1.94 20.45 5.78
C LYS A 319 2.71 21.02 6.98
N SER A 320 1.96 21.44 8.00
CA SER A 320 2.48 22.16 9.18
C SER A 320 1.85 21.64 10.48
N GLY A 321 1.82 20.33 10.65
CA GLY A 321 1.09 19.65 11.72
C GLY A 321 -0.12 18.89 11.19
N GLY A 322 -0.94 18.40 12.11
CA GLY A 322 -2.08 17.54 11.82
C GLY A 322 -1.90 16.17 12.48
N GLN A 323 -2.88 15.31 12.25
CA GLN A 323 -2.85 13.91 12.69
C GLN A 323 -2.25 13.03 11.58
N PRO A 324 -1.67 11.86 11.94
CA PRO A 324 -1.12 10.93 10.97
C PRO A 324 -2.12 10.57 9.86
N ALA A 325 -1.70 10.67 8.61
CA ALA A 325 -2.49 10.34 7.42
C ALA A 325 -1.56 9.89 6.27
N GLN A 326 -1.40 8.58 6.09
CA GLN A 326 -0.48 7.99 5.12
C GLN A 326 -0.80 8.38 3.67
N GLU A 327 -2.09 8.47 3.34
CA GLU A 327 -2.61 8.76 2.01
C GLU A 327 -2.12 10.10 1.47
N GLU A 328 -1.87 11.07 2.33
CA GLU A 328 -1.41 12.40 1.93
C GLU A 328 0.00 12.37 1.32
N THR A 329 0.88 11.45 1.74
CA THR A 329 2.17 11.19 1.09
C THR A 329 1.97 10.69 -0.34
N CYS A 330 1.03 9.76 -0.56
CA CYS A 330 0.74 9.22 -1.89
C CYS A 330 0.13 10.30 -2.81
N TYR A 331 -0.72 11.15 -2.25
CA TYR A 331 -1.42 12.21 -2.98
C TYR A 331 -0.54 13.35 -3.47
N MET A 332 0.71 13.45 -3.01
CA MET A 332 1.70 14.35 -3.60
C MET A 332 1.85 14.10 -5.11
N CYS A 333 1.76 12.84 -5.55
CA CYS A 333 1.90 12.44 -6.96
C CYS A 333 0.59 11.86 -7.52
N HIS A 334 -0.13 11.04 -6.76
CA HIS A 334 -1.32 10.30 -7.20
C HIS A 334 -2.63 11.10 -7.03
N THR A 335 -2.65 12.29 -7.62
CA THR A 335 -3.79 13.22 -7.60
C THR A 335 -4.01 13.83 -8.99
N ASN A 336 -4.91 14.82 -9.10
CA ASN A 336 -5.11 15.60 -10.32
C ASN A 336 -3.83 16.33 -10.75
N SER A 337 -3.71 16.61 -12.05
CA SER A 337 -2.51 17.26 -12.62
C SER A 337 -2.25 18.65 -12.06
N THR A 338 -3.27 19.36 -11.56
CA THR A 338 -3.11 20.69 -10.95
C THR A 338 -2.38 20.58 -9.61
N GLN A 339 -2.83 19.68 -8.73
CA GLN A 339 -2.31 19.50 -7.38
C GLN A 339 -1.01 18.69 -7.30
N SER A 340 -0.76 17.80 -8.27
CA SER A 340 0.42 16.93 -8.26
C SER A 340 1.73 17.75 -8.27
N VAL A 341 2.76 17.29 -7.54
CA VAL A 341 4.10 17.92 -7.53
C VAL A 341 4.93 17.57 -8.76
N VAL A 342 4.49 16.58 -9.55
CA VAL A 342 5.16 16.12 -10.77
C VAL A 342 4.40 16.54 -12.02
N SER A 343 5.14 16.69 -13.10
CA SER A 343 4.63 16.96 -14.45
C SER A 343 4.48 15.65 -15.22
N VAL A 344 3.52 15.65 -16.16
CA VAL A 344 3.21 14.46 -16.95
C VAL A 344 4.21 14.32 -18.08
N ILE A 345 4.94 13.21 -18.10
CA ILE A 345 5.48 12.61 -19.33
C ILE A 345 4.60 11.38 -19.62
N SER A 346 4.52 10.95 -20.89
CA SER A 346 3.73 9.86 -21.52
C SER A 346 2.84 8.90 -20.70
N ASN A 347 3.16 8.54 -19.46
CA ASN A 347 2.37 7.71 -18.56
C ASN A 347 2.14 8.40 -17.20
N ARG A 348 1.03 9.14 -17.08
CA ARG A 348 0.66 9.81 -15.84
C ARG A 348 0.44 8.81 -14.67
N PRO A 349 0.90 9.13 -13.44
CA PRO A 349 0.46 8.44 -12.23
C PRO A 349 -1.07 8.43 -12.13
N ALA A 350 -1.64 7.28 -11.80
CA ALA A 350 -3.08 7.16 -11.69
C ALA A 350 -3.62 8.11 -10.59
N ASP A 351 -4.70 8.83 -10.91
CA ASP A 351 -5.38 9.76 -9.99
C ASP A 351 -6.22 8.97 -8.98
N ILE A 352 -5.54 8.40 -7.98
CA ILE A 352 -6.19 7.54 -6.99
C ILE A 352 -7.01 8.36 -5.99
N LYS A 353 -6.59 9.60 -5.70
CA LYS A 353 -7.31 10.52 -4.81
C LYS A 353 -8.76 10.71 -5.23
N ARG A 354 -9.01 10.80 -6.54
CA ARG A 354 -10.37 10.91 -7.08
C ARG A 354 -11.26 9.72 -6.71
N GLU A 355 -10.72 8.50 -6.69
CA GLU A 355 -11.54 7.31 -6.41
C GLU A 355 -12.04 7.28 -4.97
N PHE A 356 -11.23 7.76 -4.01
CA PHE A 356 -11.62 7.92 -2.61
C PHE A 356 -12.60 9.07 -2.37
N GLY A 357 -12.78 9.97 -3.34
CA GLY A 357 -13.83 11.01 -3.30
C GLY A 357 -15.22 10.54 -3.75
N LYS A 358 -15.40 9.28 -4.13
CA LYS A 358 -16.68 8.74 -4.61
C LYS A 358 -17.65 8.42 -3.48
N THR A 359 -18.93 8.23 -3.80
CA THR A 359 -19.99 7.99 -2.80
C THR A 359 -19.70 6.79 -1.88
N TYR A 360 -19.18 5.69 -2.45
CA TYR A 360 -18.76 4.52 -1.71
C TYR A 360 -17.28 4.28 -1.94
N HIS A 361 -16.50 4.10 -0.87
CA HIS A 361 -15.07 3.90 -0.96
C HIS A 361 -14.56 3.14 0.28
N MET A 362 -13.32 2.67 0.21
CA MET A 362 -12.62 2.18 1.39
C MET A 362 -12.29 3.37 2.30
N PRO A 363 -12.69 3.35 3.59
CA PRO A 363 -12.51 4.48 4.50
C PRO A 363 -11.05 4.55 4.94
N ILE A 364 -10.22 5.30 4.21
CA ILE A 364 -8.77 5.39 4.48
C ILE A 364 -8.41 6.57 5.37
N THR A 365 -9.32 7.52 5.60
CA THR A 365 -9.00 8.63 6.51
C THR A 365 -9.34 8.26 7.95
N ALA A 366 -8.58 8.78 8.91
CA ALA A 366 -8.89 8.60 10.34
C ALA A 366 -10.33 9.00 10.69
N SER A 367 -10.81 10.09 10.07
CA SER A 367 -12.17 10.61 10.30
C SER A 367 -13.27 9.64 9.86
N GLU A 368 -13.10 8.96 8.73
CA GLU A 368 -14.06 7.97 8.22
C GLU A 368 -14.08 6.69 9.05
N GLN A 369 -12.94 6.40 9.68
CA GLN A 369 -12.71 5.25 10.54
C GLN A 369 -13.09 5.51 12.01
N GLY A 370 -13.48 6.75 12.34
CA GLY A 370 -13.91 7.13 13.69
C GLY A 370 -12.78 7.22 14.71
N VAL A 371 -11.56 7.48 14.26
CA VAL A 371 -10.33 7.57 15.07
C VAL A 371 -9.64 8.92 14.88
N THR A 372 -8.69 9.26 15.75
CA THR A 372 -8.02 10.58 15.76
C THR A 372 -6.70 10.61 14.98
N GLY A 373 -6.36 9.58 14.21
CA GLY A 373 -5.18 9.49 13.35
C GLY A 373 -5.00 8.07 12.81
N GLU A 374 -4.13 7.89 11.82
CA GLU A 374 -3.77 6.57 11.24
C GLU A 374 -3.53 5.54 12.36
N THR A 375 -4.21 4.41 12.29
CA THR A 375 -4.10 3.32 13.26
C THR A 375 -3.27 2.14 12.78
N HIS A 376 -2.83 2.17 11.52
CA HIS A 376 -1.95 1.15 10.96
C HIS A 376 -0.66 1.05 11.75
N SER A 377 -0.24 -0.20 11.98
CA SER A 377 0.83 -0.55 12.89
C SER A 377 1.74 -1.60 12.27
N ALA A 378 2.50 -1.19 11.25
CA ALA A 378 3.51 -2.05 10.64
C ALA A 378 4.53 -2.53 11.70
N LEU A 379 4.81 -3.84 11.70
CA LEU A 379 5.72 -4.49 12.66
C LEU A 379 7.09 -4.80 12.05
N ASP A 380 7.14 -5.02 10.74
CA ASP A 380 8.32 -5.55 10.05
C ASP A 380 8.48 -5.02 8.62
N ALA A 381 9.53 -5.51 7.95
CA ALA A 381 9.86 -5.27 6.54
C ALA A 381 8.74 -5.61 5.54
N ASN A 382 7.81 -6.50 5.91
CA ASN A 382 6.70 -6.92 5.07
C ASN A 382 5.43 -6.10 5.35
N LEU A 383 5.52 -5.11 6.24
CA LEU A 383 4.40 -4.30 6.70
C LEU A 383 3.30 -5.16 7.34
N THR A 384 3.70 -6.24 8.04
CA THR A 384 2.74 -7.09 8.75
C THR A 384 2.17 -6.38 9.95
N GLU A 385 0.95 -6.77 10.31
CA GLU A 385 0.27 -6.32 11.52
C GLU A 385 -0.30 -7.53 12.27
N SER A 386 -0.39 -7.42 13.61
CA SER A 386 -1.01 -8.43 14.45
C SER A 386 -2.51 -8.59 14.13
N THR A 387 -2.97 -9.84 14.07
CA THR A 387 -4.40 -10.17 13.86
C THR A 387 -5.31 -9.58 14.92
N SER A 388 -4.81 -9.43 16.15
CA SER A 388 -5.54 -8.79 17.25
C SER A 388 -5.93 -7.34 16.94
N ASN A 389 -5.15 -6.63 16.12
CA ASN A 389 -5.46 -5.28 15.68
C ASN A 389 -6.51 -5.27 14.57
N LEU A 390 -6.46 -6.20 13.61
CA LEU A 390 -7.37 -6.19 12.45
C LEU A 390 -8.86 -6.26 12.84
N GLY A 391 -9.18 -6.93 13.95
CA GLY A 391 -10.56 -7.05 14.46
C GLY A 391 -11.00 -5.91 15.36
N SER A 392 -10.19 -5.59 16.38
CA SER A 392 -10.51 -4.60 17.42
C SER A 392 -10.28 -3.15 16.97
N ASN A 393 -9.29 -2.97 16.11
CA ASN A 393 -8.86 -1.73 15.49
C ASN A 393 -9.09 -1.85 13.98
N ARG A 394 -10.36 -2.06 13.59
CA ARG A 394 -10.71 -2.29 12.19
C ARG A 394 -10.47 -1.02 11.37
N HIS A 395 -9.44 -1.05 10.56
CA HIS A 395 -9.00 0.07 9.73
C HIS A 395 -8.60 -0.39 8.32
N ILE A 396 -8.30 0.56 7.45
CA ILE A 396 -7.67 0.31 6.16
C ILE A 396 -6.82 1.52 5.74
N GLU A 397 -5.59 1.26 5.33
CA GLU A 397 -4.66 2.25 4.80
C GLU A 397 -4.08 1.78 3.46
N CYS A 398 -3.36 2.67 2.75
CA CYS A 398 -2.69 2.35 1.51
C CYS A 398 -1.74 1.14 1.66
N SER A 399 -1.01 1.09 2.78
CA SER A 399 -0.04 0.04 3.06
C SER A 399 -0.63 -1.30 3.51
N ASP A 400 -1.93 -1.37 3.78
CA ASP A 400 -2.62 -2.64 4.02
C ASP A 400 -2.83 -3.43 2.72
N CYS A 401 -2.90 -2.73 1.58
CA CYS A 401 -3.11 -3.36 0.27
C CYS A 401 -1.85 -3.33 -0.60
N HIS A 402 -0.97 -2.37 -0.40
CA HIS A 402 0.22 -2.17 -1.23
C HIS A 402 1.50 -2.15 -0.40
N ASN A 403 2.55 -2.80 -0.90
CA ASN A 403 3.88 -2.59 -0.36
C ASN A 403 4.63 -1.57 -1.26
N PRO A 404 4.76 -0.30 -0.86
CA PRO A 404 5.38 0.73 -1.70
C PRO A 404 6.87 0.46 -1.98
N HIS A 405 7.52 -0.40 -1.20
CA HIS A 405 8.90 -0.81 -1.44
C HIS A 405 9.03 -1.94 -2.48
N ARG A 406 7.95 -2.69 -2.75
CA ARG A 406 8.01 -3.94 -3.56
C ARG A 406 7.00 -4.00 -4.70
N THR A 407 6.11 -3.02 -4.78
CA THR A 407 5.10 -2.89 -5.84
C THR A 407 5.76 -2.97 -7.22
N GLY A 408 5.20 -3.79 -8.11
CA GLY A 408 5.75 -4.01 -9.44
C GLY A 408 5.33 -2.95 -10.46
N THR A 409 6.05 -2.91 -11.58
CA THR A 409 5.96 -1.87 -12.63
C THR A 409 4.80 -2.03 -13.61
N GLN A 410 4.07 -3.15 -13.56
CA GLN A 410 3.00 -3.44 -14.50
C GLN A 410 1.64 -3.31 -13.84
N ARG A 411 0.62 -2.97 -14.63
CA ARG A 411 -0.77 -2.95 -14.16
C ARG A 411 -1.18 -4.35 -13.70
N HIS A 412 -2.01 -4.45 -12.66
CA HIS A 412 -2.64 -5.70 -12.28
C HIS A 412 -3.65 -6.11 -13.35
N GLN A 413 -3.21 -6.84 -14.37
CA GLN A 413 -4.06 -7.19 -15.50
C GLN A 413 -4.75 -8.53 -15.29
N HIS A 414 -6.05 -8.54 -15.58
CA HIS A 414 -6.89 -9.72 -15.62
C HIS A 414 -6.73 -10.41 -16.99
N THR A 415 -5.51 -10.84 -17.33
CA THR A 415 -5.22 -11.48 -18.63
C THR A 415 -5.55 -12.97 -18.62
N ALA A 416 -5.59 -13.56 -19.82
CA ALA A 416 -5.76 -15.00 -19.97
C ALA A 416 -4.45 -15.78 -19.69
N PRO A 417 -4.50 -16.93 -18.97
CA PRO A 417 -5.68 -17.48 -18.32
C PRO A 417 -6.03 -16.71 -17.04
N HIS A 418 -7.28 -16.24 -16.97
CA HIS A 418 -7.85 -15.59 -15.80
C HIS A 418 -7.76 -16.55 -14.60
N SER A 419 -6.86 -16.23 -13.66
CA SER A 419 -6.34 -17.20 -12.67
C SER A 419 -6.21 -16.65 -11.26
N ASN A 420 -6.74 -15.45 -11.01
CA ASN A 420 -6.59 -14.73 -9.74
C ASN A 420 -5.12 -14.59 -9.30
N THR A 421 -4.16 -14.67 -10.23
CA THR A 421 -2.73 -14.67 -9.93
C THR A 421 -2.23 -13.25 -9.71
N VAL A 422 -1.43 -13.06 -8.66
CA VAL A 422 -0.61 -11.88 -8.44
C VAL A 422 0.82 -12.22 -8.88
N THR A 423 1.31 -11.52 -9.91
CA THR A 423 2.68 -11.68 -10.41
C THR A 423 3.64 -10.77 -9.67
N ALA A 424 4.95 -11.05 -9.78
CA ALA A 424 5.99 -10.21 -9.18
C ALA A 424 6.02 -8.76 -9.73
N ASN A 425 5.48 -8.53 -10.93
CA ASN A 425 5.37 -7.20 -11.53
C ASN A 425 4.03 -6.51 -11.25
N SER A 426 3.16 -7.11 -10.43
CA SER A 426 1.87 -6.55 -10.05
C SER A 426 2.01 -5.39 -9.05
N PRO A 427 1.09 -4.41 -9.01
CA PRO A 427 1.06 -3.39 -7.97
C PRO A 427 0.76 -3.94 -6.57
N LEU A 428 0.31 -5.21 -6.49
CA LEU A 428 0.11 -5.95 -5.25
C LEU A 428 1.33 -6.82 -4.87
N ALA A 429 2.44 -6.73 -5.61
CA ALA A 429 3.64 -7.51 -5.29
C ALA A 429 4.20 -7.13 -3.91
N GLY A 430 4.57 -8.13 -3.12
CA GLY A 430 5.23 -7.97 -1.82
C GLY A 430 4.34 -7.54 -0.66
N ILE A 431 3.02 -7.37 -0.85
CA ILE A 431 2.08 -7.23 0.26
C ILE A 431 1.77 -8.60 0.87
N TRP A 432 1.67 -8.66 2.19
CA TRP A 432 1.29 -9.87 2.92
C TRP A 432 -0.22 -10.13 2.85
N GLY A 433 -0.64 -11.37 3.12
CA GLY A 433 -2.05 -11.72 3.19
C GLY A 433 -2.27 -13.05 3.91
N VAL A 434 -3.43 -13.66 3.69
CA VAL A 434 -3.79 -14.93 4.33
C VAL A 434 -4.35 -15.94 3.35
N GLU A 435 -3.91 -17.18 3.48
CA GLU A 435 -4.42 -18.32 2.74
C GLU A 435 -5.41 -19.10 3.62
N PRO A 436 -6.71 -19.19 3.24
CA PRO A 436 -7.66 -20.03 3.95
C PRO A 436 -7.57 -21.49 3.50
N THR A 437 -7.55 -22.41 4.46
CA THR A 437 -7.66 -23.86 4.26
C THR A 437 -9.00 -24.35 4.77
N PHE A 438 -9.70 -25.13 3.94
CA PHE A 438 -11.07 -25.59 4.20
C PHE A 438 -11.10 -27.10 4.45
N THR A 439 -11.63 -27.53 5.59
CA THR A 439 -11.79 -28.95 5.94
C THR A 439 -13.13 -29.55 5.48
N GLY A 440 -14.07 -28.72 5.01
CA GLY A 440 -15.38 -29.12 4.54
C GLY A 440 -16.22 -27.91 4.10
N PRO A 441 -17.52 -28.08 3.83
CA PRO A 441 -18.43 -26.98 3.52
C PRO A 441 -18.71 -26.11 4.76
N THR A 442 -18.93 -24.81 4.53
CA THR A 442 -19.22 -23.83 5.58
C THR A 442 -20.66 -23.35 5.51
N ALA A 443 -21.28 -23.12 6.68
CA ALA A 443 -22.62 -22.56 6.79
C ALA A 443 -22.55 -21.11 7.30
N PHE A 444 -23.49 -20.27 6.86
CA PHE A 444 -23.65 -18.88 7.29
C PHE A 444 -25.15 -18.49 7.25
N PRO A 445 -25.68 -17.63 8.16
CA PRO A 445 -25.01 -16.96 9.28
C PRO A 445 -24.91 -17.81 10.55
N SER A 446 -25.71 -18.87 10.72
CA SER A 446 -25.55 -19.99 11.67
C SER A 446 -26.91 -20.68 11.87
N VAL A 447 -27.08 -21.92 11.40
CA VAL A 447 -27.98 -22.90 12.06
C VAL A 447 -27.50 -24.31 11.71
N GLY A 448 -27.25 -25.14 12.74
CA GLY A 448 -27.35 -26.60 12.61
C GLY A 448 -26.05 -27.42 12.56
N ASN A 449 -25.09 -27.10 11.68
CA ASN A 449 -23.70 -27.61 11.73
C ASN A 449 -22.81 -27.02 10.61
N PRO A 450 -21.63 -26.45 10.92
CA PRO A 450 -20.51 -26.49 10.00
C PRO A 450 -19.29 -27.08 10.72
N THR A 451 -19.02 -28.38 10.54
CA THR A 451 -17.78 -28.99 11.07
C THR A 451 -16.50 -28.48 10.41
N ALA A 452 -16.62 -27.60 9.40
CA ALA A 452 -15.46 -27.05 8.72
C ALA A 452 -14.91 -25.82 9.44
N THR A 453 -13.89 -26.02 10.28
CA THR A 453 -13.03 -24.92 10.74
C THR A 453 -12.19 -24.41 9.56
N ILE A 454 -12.23 -23.10 9.31
CA ILE A 454 -11.29 -22.46 8.37
C ILE A 454 -9.99 -22.22 9.14
N GLN A 455 -8.89 -22.75 8.63
CA GLN A 455 -7.56 -22.42 9.12
C GLN A 455 -6.96 -21.36 8.22
N TYR A 456 -6.25 -20.39 8.79
CA TYR A 456 -5.61 -19.32 8.03
C TYR A 456 -4.10 -19.41 8.18
N GLN A 457 -3.39 -19.35 7.06
CA GLN A 457 -1.93 -19.26 7.03
C GLN A 457 -1.53 -17.87 6.53
N GLN A 458 -0.79 -17.12 7.35
CA GLN A 458 -0.21 -15.85 6.92
C GLN A 458 0.86 -16.08 5.86
N THR A 459 0.85 -15.27 4.81
CA THR A 459 1.86 -15.25 3.75
C THR A 459 2.66 -13.96 3.82
N THR A 460 3.97 -14.03 3.57
CA THR A 460 4.84 -12.83 3.53
C THR A 460 4.70 -12.03 2.24
N SER A 461 4.19 -12.67 1.18
CA SER A 461 3.74 -12.04 -0.05
C SER A 461 2.56 -12.82 -0.62
N ILE A 462 1.54 -12.12 -1.09
CA ILE A 462 0.42 -12.76 -1.77
C ILE A 462 0.82 -13.27 -3.15
N THR A 463 0.22 -14.39 -3.55
CA THR A 463 0.27 -14.97 -4.91
C THR A 463 -1.11 -14.97 -5.57
N ARG A 464 -2.15 -14.64 -4.80
CA ARG A 464 -3.55 -14.51 -5.24
C ARG A 464 -4.19 -13.25 -4.66
N GLU A 465 -5.00 -12.53 -5.44
CA GLU A 465 -5.58 -11.25 -4.99
C GLU A 465 -6.51 -11.44 -3.78
N TYR A 466 -7.21 -12.58 -3.69
CA TYR A 466 -8.09 -12.84 -2.56
C TYR A 466 -7.35 -12.86 -1.21
N GLN A 467 -6.05 -13.17 -1.18
CA GLN A 467 -5.31 -13.30 0.07
C GLN A 467 -5.21 -11.98 0.83
N THR A 468 -5.12 -10.85 0.10
CA THR A 468 -5.16 -9.51 0.73
C THR A 468 -6.57 -9.14 1.16
N CYS A 469 -7.60 -9.54 0.41
CA CYS A 469 -8.98 -9.24 0.75
C CYS A 469 -9.45 -10.02 1.99
N ILE A 470 -9.21 -11.34 2.00
CA ILE A 470 -9.61 -12.25 3.09
C ILE A 470 -8.94 -11.88 4.41
N LYS A 471 -7.77 -11.23 4.37
CA LYS A 471 -7.11 -10.70 5.56
C LYS A 471 -8.05 -9.83 6.40
N CYS A 472 -8.85 -8.97 5.79
CA CYS A 472 -9.74 -8.05 6.52
C CYS A 472 -11.23 -8.44 6.43
N HIS A 473 -11.59 -9.23 5.42
CA HIS A 473 -12.96 -9.61 5.08
C HIS A 473 -13.28 -11.07 5.47
N SER A 474 -12.71 -11.57 6.56
CA SER A 474 -13.03 -12.92 7.04
C SER A 474 -12.90 -13.04 8.54
N SER A 475 -13.28 -14.20 9.07
CA SER A 475 -13.05 -14.55 10.47
C SER A 475 -11.59 -14.52 10.91
N TYR A 476 -10.61 -14.41 10.00
CA TYR A 476 -9.22 -14.10 10.36
C TYR A 476 -9.10 -12.78 11.13
N ALA A 477 -9.80 -11.73 10.67
CA ALA A 477 -9.73 -10.42 11.32
C ALA A 477 -10.65 -10.32 12.53
N TYR A 478 -11.92 -10.70 12.40
CA TYR A 478 -12.96 -10.40 13.39
C TYR A 478 -13.57 -11.63 14.08
N GLY A 479 -12.99 -12.82 13.86
CA GLY A 479 -13.52 -14.07 14.41
C GLY A 479 -14.97 -14.31 13.98
N GLU A 480 -15.80 -14.77 14.92
CA GLU A 480 -17.22 -15.03 14.68
C GLU A 480 -18.11 -13.79 14.88
N THR A 481 -17.54 -12.67 15.34
CA THR A 481 -18.31 -11.43 15.59
C THR A 481 -18.31 -10.55 14.36
N LEU A 482 -19.41 -10.59 13.61
CA LEU A 482 -19.51 -9.85 12.34
C LEU A 482 -19.58 -8.33 12.53
N PRO A 483 -18.75 -7.55 11.81
CA PRO A 483 -18.82 -6.10 11.80
C PRO A 483 -20.19 -5.56 11.33
N GLN A 484 -20.61 -4.44 11.90
CA GLN A 484 -21.80 -3.70 11.44
C GLN A 484 -21.44 -2.79 10.26
N LEU A 485 -22.30 -2.69 9.24
CA LEU A 485 -22.06 -1.83 8.08
C LEU A 485 -22.31 -0.33 8.35
N LYS A 486 -22.98 0.03 9.45
CA LYS A 486 -23.42 1.41 9.74
C LYS A 486 -22.34 2.33 10.34
N ASN A 487 -21.13 1.82 10.57
CA ASN A 487 -20.12 2.49 11.41
C ASN A 487 -19.04 3.27 10.62
N PHE A 488 -19.15 3.41 9.30
CA PHE A 488 -18.11 4.06 8.49
C PHE A 488 -18.71 5.06 7.48
N THR A 489 -18.18 6.29 7.46
CA THR A 489 -18.43 7.26 6.39
C THR A 489 -17.80 6.75 5.10
N GLY A 490 -18.46 6.90 3.94
CA GLY A 490 -18.07 6.23 2.69
C GLY A 490 -18.44 4.74 2.61
N GLY A 491 -18.68 4.09 3.76
CA GLY A 491 -19.17 2.72 3.88
C GLY A 491 -20.70 2.57 3.80
N GLY A 492 -21.42 3.53 3.20
CA GLY A 492 -22.89 3.73 3.23
C GLY A 492 -23.78 2.61 2.65
N SER A 493 -23.29 1.38 2.59
CA SER A 493 -23.97 0.21 2.06
C SER A 493 -24.99 -0.39 3.05
N TYR A 494 -25.08 0.14 4.28
CA TYR A 494 -26.06 -0.30 5.27
C TYR A 494 -27.50 -0.21 4.74
N GLY A 495 -28.22 -1.31 4.83
CA GLY A 495 -29.60 -1.43 4.36
C GLY A 495 -29.73 -1.60 2.85
N LYS A 496 -28.67 -1.42 2.06
CA LYS A 496 -28.69 -1.74 0.63
C LYS A 496 -28.87 -3.25 0.47
N ASN A 497 -29.86 -3.63 -0.34
CA ASN A 497 -30.33 -5.01 -0.48
C ASN A 497 -30.73 -5.68 0.85
N GLU A 498 -31.21 -4.90 1.82
CA GLU A 498 -31.53 -5.36 3.19
C GLU A 498 -30.31 -5.89 3.96
N ILE A 499 -29.09 -5.64 3.49
CA ILE A 499 -27.87 -6.09 4.14
C ILE A 499 -27.49 -5.07 5.22
N THR A 500 -27.46 -5.50 6.47
CA THR A 500 -27.17 -4.62 7.62
C THR A 500 -25.86 -4.95 8.33
N LYS A 501 -25.27 -6.11 8.05
CA LYS A 501 -24.02 -6.62 8.64
C LYS A 501 -23.09 -7.12 7.55
N SER A 502 -21.79 -7.04 7.79
CA SER A 502 -20.80 -7.71 6.95
C SER A 502 -21.01 -9.22 7.02
N THR A 503 -20.68 -9.91 5.93
CA THR A 503 -20.58 -11.38 5.90
C THR A 503 -19.12 -11.82 5.96
N ASP A 504 -18.88 -13.12 6.12
CA ASP A 504 -17.54 -13.71 6.09
C ASP A 504 -17.22 -14.24 4.69
N GLN A 505 -16.36 -13.52 3.97
CA GLN A 505 -16.06 -13.82 2.58
C GLN A 505 -15.28 -15.14 2.42
N ALA A 506 -14.49 -15.56 3.41
CA ALA A 506 -13.83 -16.87 3.36
C ALA A 506 -14.84 -18.01 3.44
N LYS A 507 -15.84 -17.90 4.33
CA LYS A 507 -16.94 -18.87 4.43
C LYS A 507 -17.79 -18.91 3.16
N GLU A 508 -17.98 -17.78 2.49
CA GLU A 508 -18.78 -17.68 1.28
C GLU A 508 -18.08 -18.27 0.05
N PHE A 509 -16.79 -17.94 -0.14
CA PHE A 509 -16.00 -18.43 -1.27
C PHE A 509 -15.44 -19.85 -1.08
N ASN A 510 -15.75 -20.51 0.04
CA ASN A 510 -15.32 -21.88 0.31
C ASN A 510 -15.67 -22.82 -0.86
N PRO A 511 -14.67 -23.42 -1.54
CA PRO A 511 -14.90 -24.29 -2.69
C PRO A 511 -15.64 -25.61 -2.40
N ASN A 512 -15.82 -25.95 -1.13
CA ASN A 512 -16.62 -27.11 -0.70
C ASN A 512 -18.11 -26.78 -0.60
N ASN A 513 -18.50 -25.51 -0.68
CA ASN A 513 -19.90 -25.11 -0.69
C ASN A 513 -20.61 -25.61 -1.96
N ALA A 514 -21.92 -25.88 -1.84
CA ALA A 514 -22.78 -26.26 -2.96
C ALA A 514 -22.76 -25.24 -4.12
N SER A 515 -22.49 -23.97 -3.81
CA SER A 515 -22.28 -22.92 -4.80
C SER A 515 -21.26 -21.87 -4.34
N PHE A 516 -20.42 -21.44 -5.28
CA PHE A 516 -19.46 -20.36 -5.09
C PHE A 516 -19.07 -19.79 -6.45
N HIS A 517 -18.75 -18.51 -6.47
CA HIS A 517 -18.00 -17.88 -7.54
C HIS A 517 -16.51 -18.23 -7.41
N PRO A 518 -15.78 -18.44 -8.52
CA PRO A 518 -14.47 -19.09 -8.51
C PRO A 518 -13.33 -18.15 -8.07
N VAL A 519 -13.44 -17.48 -6.92
CA VAL A 519 -12.37 -16.60 -6.40
C VAL A 519 -11.16 -17.43 -5.94
N ILE A 520 -11.42 -18.40 -5.05
CA ILE A 520 -10.36 -19.21 -4.42
C ILE A 520 -9.95 -20.37 -5.32
N ARG A 521 -10.93 -21.05 -5.95
CA ARG A 521 -10.69 -22.22 -6.78
C ARG A 521 -11.57 -22.21 -8.02
N ALA A 522 -11.06 -22.78 -9.11
CA ALA A 522 -11.86 -23.03 -10.30
C ALA A 522 -13.04 -23.95 -9.95
N THR A 523 -14.21 -23.70 -10.54
CA THR A 523 -15.42 -24.49 -10.21
C THR A 523 -15.35 -25.94 -10.70
N GLY A 524 -14.45 -26.27 -11.63
CA GLY A 524 -14.39 -27.57 -12.31
C GLY A 524 -15.57 -27.83 -13.26
N ARG A 525 -16.61 -26.99 -13.23
CA ARG A 525 -17.81 -27.11 -14.06
C ARG A 525 -17.54 -26.43 -15.40
N SER A 526 -17.26 -27.20 -16.45
CA SER A 526 -17.09 -26.68 -17.82
C SER A 526 -18.45 -26.38 -18.49
N LEU A 527 -18.46 -25.78 -19.69
CA LEU A 527 -19.69 -25.67 -20.48
C LEU A 527 -20.30 -27.04 -20.79
N ALA A 528 -19.46 -28.04 -21.11
CA ALA A 528 -19.90 -29.40 -21.37
C ALA A 528 -20.58 -30.05 -20.14
N LEU A 529 -20.02 -29.87 -18.94
CA LEU A 529 -20.64 -30.36 -17.70
C LEU A 529 -21.96 -29.66 -17.36
N ARG A 530 -22.17 -28.42 -17.84
CA ARG A 530 -23.46 -27.73 -17.77
C ARG A 530 -24.42 -28.13 -18.90
N ASN A 531 -23.96 -29.00 -19.80
CA ASN A 531 -24.62 -29.43 -21.01
C ASN A 531 -25.00 -28.25 -21.91
N ILE A 532 -24.11 -27.26 -22.00
CA ILE A 532 -24.20 -26.11 -22.91
C ILE A 532 -23.45 -26.49 -24.18
N THR A 533 -24.20 -26.72 -25.27
CA THR A 533 -23.69 -27.32 -26.52
C THR A 533 -23.55 -26.32 -27.67
N SER A 534 -24.06 -25.10 -27.52
CA SER A 534 -23.90 -24.00 -28.48
C SER A 534 -23.65 -22.71 -27.71
N GLY A 535 -22.81 -21.81 -28.24
CA GLY A 535 -22.52 -20.49 -27.64
C GLY A 535 -21.67 -20.48 -26.35
N ASN A 536 -21.36 -19.28 -25.86
CA ASN A 536 -20.71 -19.04 -24.56
C ASN A 536 -21.54 -18.01 -23.78
N PRO A 537 -22.15 -18.37 -22.63
CA PRO A 537 -22.95 -17.44 -21.84
C PRO A 537 -22.10 -16.50 -20.97
N PHE A 538 -20.77 -16.61 -21.04
CA PHE A 538 -19.82 -15.80 -20.31
C PHE A 538 -19.11 -14.81 -21.23
N ARG A 539 -18.82 -13.62 -20.68
CA ARG A 539 -18.06 -12.55 -21.33
C ARG A 539 -16.59 -12.65 -20.94
N ALA A 540 -15.74 -12.05 -21.76
CA ALA A 540 -14.33 -11.88 -21.41
C ALA A 540 -14.18 -11.21 -20.02
N PRO A 541 -13.20 -11.63 -19.20
CA PRO A 541 -12.11 -12.57 -19.53
C PRO A 541 -12.46 -14.07 -19.37
N PHE A 542 -13.72 -14.42 -19.11
CA PHE A 542 -14.15 -15.81 -18.87
C PHE A 542 -14.47 -16.57 -20.17
N THR A 543 -13.43 -17.00 -20.89
CA THR A 543 -13.56 -17.80 -22.13
C THR A 543 -13.52 -19.32 -21.90
N GLN A 544 -13.00 -19.75 -20.74
CA GLN A 544 -12.86 -21.14 -20.30
C GLN A 544 -13.51 -21.34 -18.93
N ALA A 545 -14.79 -20.96 -18.83
CA ALA A 545 -15.54 -21.07 -17.59
C ALA A 545 -15.53 -22.51 -17.04
N GLY A 546 -15.07 -22.67 -15.80
CA GLY A 546 -14.86 -23.97 -15.18
C GLY A 546 -13.40 -24.23 -14.78
N THR A 547 -12.45 -23.73 -15.55
CA THR A 547 -11.01 -23.85 -15.28
C THR A 547 -10.38 -22.53 -14.84
N GLN A 548 -11.06 -21.41 -15.07
CA GLN A 548 -10.64 -20.07 -14.65
C GLN A 548 -11.10 -19.74 -13.24
N THR A 549 -10.31 -18.91 -12.55
CA THR A 549 -10.67 -18.23 -11.29
C THR A 549 -10.84 -16.74 -11.52
N MET A 550 -11.55 -16.08 -10.63
CA MET A 550 -11.88 -14.65 -10.70
C MET A 550 -11.14 -13.86 -9.63
N TYR A 551 -10.95 -12.57 -9.90
CA TYR A 551 -10.40 -11.59 -8.97
C TYR A 551 -11.56 -10.97 -8.18
N CYS A 552 -11.32 -10.58 -6.93
CA CYS A 552 -12.27 -9.76 -6.18
C CYS A 552 -12.54 -8.44 -6.93
N SER A 553 -11.51 -7.87 -7.54
CA SER A 553 -11.62 -6.65 -8.34
C SER A 553 -12.31 -6.84 -9.70
N ASP A 554 -12.75 -8.04 -10.09
CA ASP A 554 -13.70 -8.20 -11.20
C ASP A 554 -15.08 -7.63 -10.86
N CYS A 555 -15.45 -7.63 -9.57
CA CYS A 555 -16.72 -7.13 -9.07
C CYS A 555 -16.57 -5.81 -8.32
N HIS A 556 -15.46 -5.63 -7.61
CA HIS A 556 -15.21 -4.46 -6.76
C HIS A 556 -14.25 -3.45 -7.41
N GLY A 557 -14.60 -2.17 -7.34
CA GLY A 557 -13.81 -1.05 -7.85
C GLY A 557 -14.66 -0.03 -8.60
N ALA A 558 -13.96 0.90 -9.26
CA ALA A 558 -14.57 1.94 -10.07
C ALA A 558 -15.53 1.36 -11.11
N GLU A 559 -16.65 2.05 -11.31
CA GLU A 559 -17.68 1.67 -12.28
C GLU A 559 -17.09 1.49 -13.67
N THR A 560 -17.55 0.45 -14.34
CA THR A 560 -17.09 0.10 -15.68
C THR A 560 -18.20 0.26 -16.72
N PRO A 561 -17.84 0.45 -18.01
CA PRO A 561 -18.82 0.45 -19.08
C PRO A 561 -19.68 -0.82 -19.12
N ALA A 562 -20.84 -0.73 -19.75
CA ALA A 562 -21.77 -1.86 -19.90
C ALA A 562 -21.07 -3.10 -20.52
N GLY A 563 -21.35 -4.29 -19.97
CA GLY A 563 -20.85 -5.55 -20.51
C GLY A 563 -19.36 -5.87 -20.31
N THR A 564 -18.61 -5.12 -19.49
CA THR A 564 -17.19 -5.39 -19.22
C THR A 564 -16.81 -5.15 -17.76
N SER A 565 -15.93 -5.98 -17.17
CA SER A 565 -15.32 -5.74 -15.85
C SER A 565 -14.04 -4.90 -15.93
N THR A 566 -13.60 -4.53 -17.13
CA THR A 566 -12.38 -3.74 -17.35
C THR A 566 -12.66 -2.24 -17.15
N PRO A 567 -11.91 -1.54 -16.28
CA PRO A 567 -11.98 -0.08 -16.16
C PRO A 567 -11.57 0.64 -17.45
N ALA A 568 -12.10 1.84 -17.66
CA ALA A 568 -11.65 2.70 -18.75
C ALA A 568 -10.16 3.08 -18.56
N THR A 569 -9.43 3.27 -19.66
CA THR A 569 -8.02 3.68 -19.63
C THR A 569 -7.83 4.92 -18.74
N GLY A 570 -6.82 4.87 -17.85
CA GLY A 570 -6.54 5.94 -16.89
C GLY A 570 -7.37 5.88 -15.61
N THR A 571 -8.31 4.94 -15.49
CA THR A 571 -9.01 4.64 -14.24
C THR A 571 -8.20 3.63 -13.43
N PRO A 572 -7.88 3.90 -12.15
CA PRO A 572 -7.22 2.93 -11.30
C PRO A 572 -8.03 1.63 -11.20
N TRP A 573 -7.34 0.50 -11.25
CA TRP A 573 -7.95 -0.82 -11.08
C TRP A 573 -7.84 -1.22 -9.61
N GLY A 574 -8.94 -1.64 -8.98
CA GLY A 574 -8.97 -2.09 -7.59
C GLY A 574 -10.13 -1.48 -6.79
N PRO A 575 -10.41 -1.99 -5.59
CA PRO A 575 -11.57 -1.64 -4.77
C PRO A 575 -11.39 -0.32 -4.01
N HIS A 576 -10.96 0.75 -4.68
CA HIS A 576 -10.73 2.06 -4.04
C HIS A 576 -12.06 2.79 -3.77
N GLY A 577 -12.86 3.02 -4.83
CA GLY A 577 -14.17 3.64 -4.72
C GLY A 577 -15.06 3.50 -5.96
N SER A 578 -16.37 3.70 -5.75
CA SER A 578 -17.47 3.59 -6.72
C SER A 578 -18.67 4.43 -6.27
N ASN A 579 -19.55 4.85 -7.18
CA ASN A 579 -20.88 5.36 -6.82
C ASN A 579 -21.94 4.26 -6.68
N GLN A 580 -21.54 2.98 -6.80
CA GLN A 580 -22.38 1.83 -6.47
C GLN A 580 -22.03 1.30 -5.07
N ALA A 581 -23.07 0.95 -4.30
CA ALA A 581 -22.91 0.39 -2.95
C ALA A 581 -21.98 -0.84 -2.96
N PHE A 582 -21.29 -1.09 -1.85
CA PHE A 582 -20.27 -2.13 -1.69
C PHE A 582 -19.06 -1.99 -2.63
N VAL A 583 -18.79 -0.76 -3.11
CA VAL A 583 -17.70 -0.43 -4.03
C VAL A 583 -17.80 -1.29 -5.31
N LEU A 584 -19.01 -1.41 -5.88
CA LEU A 584 -19.25 -2.31 -7.01
C LEU A 584 -18.99 -1.65 -8.37
N LYS A 585 -18.54 -2.44 -9.35
CA LYS A 585 -18.32 -1.98 -10.73
C LYS A 585 -19.60 -1.77 -11.54
N GLY A 586 -20.73 -2.21 -11.02
CA GLY A 586 -22.04 -2.12 -11.66
C GLY A 586 -23.17 -2.19 -10.66
N GLN A 587 -24.39 -1.92 -11.14
CA GLN A 587 -25.58 -1.88 -10.29
C GLN A 587 -25.92 -3.26 -9.73
N TRP A 588 -26.25 -3.31 -8.44
CA TRP A 588 -26.82 -4.47 -7.75
C TRP A 588 -27.82 -4.00 -6.70
N ASP A 589 -29.10 -3.93 -7.08
CA ASP A 589 -30.15 -3.32 -6.27
C ASP A 589 -31.47 -4.11 -6.34
N ILE A 590 -32.05 -4.43 -5.18
CA ILE A 590 -33.34 -5.09 -5.04
C ILE A 590 -34.52 -4.22 -5.52
N SER A 591 -34.36 -2.90 -5.60
CA SER A 591 -35.41 -1.98 -6.01
C SER A 591 -35.45 -1.72 -7.52
N ALA A 592 -34.35 -1.97 -8.23
CA ALA A 592 -34.24 -1.65 -9.65
C ALA A 592 -35.06 -2.59 -10.57
N SER A 593 -35.71 -2.01 -11.58
CA SER A 593 -36.45 -2.71 -12.65
C SER A 593 -35.52 -3.17 -13.78
N PRO A 594 -35.97 -4.07 -14.68
CA PRO A 594 -35.29 -5.32 -15.00
C PRO A 594 -33.81 -5.15 -15.39
N PRO A 595 -32.96 -6.14 -15.03
CA PRO A 595 -31.52 -6.07 -15.27
C PRO A 595 -31.14 -5.66 -16.69
N ASN A 596 -30.31 -4.61 -16.80
CA ASN A 596 -29.72 -4.12 -18.04
C ASN A 596 -28.20 -4.33 -18.05
N SER A 597 -27.54 -4.18 -19.21
CA SER A 597 -26.10 -4.45 -19.42
C SER A 597 -25.13 -3.70 -18.48
N SER A 598 -25.59 -2.69 -17.75
CA SER A 598 -24.79 -1.96 -16.75
C SER A 598 -24.77 -2.65 -15.38
N TRP A 599 -25.60 -3.67 -15.16
CA TRP A 599 -25.66 -4.42 -13.91
C TRP A 599 -24.39 -5.26 -13.68
N LEU A 600 -24.07 -5.48 -12.40
CA LEU A 600 -22.85 -6.16 -11.97
C LEU A 600 -22.69 -7.54 -12.63
N CYS A 601 -23.73 -8.38 -12.60
CA CYS A 601 -23.65 -9.74 -13.13
C CYS A 601 -23.32 -9.74 -14.63
N PHE A 602 -23.80 -8.76 -15.39
CA PHE A 602 -23.59 -8.71 -16.84
C PHE A 602 -22.24 -8.16 -17.27
N LYS A 603 -21.36 -7.81 -16.33
CA LYS A 603 -19.95 -7.61 -16.64
C LYS A 603 -19.28 -8.93 -17.05
N CYS A 604 -19.77 -10.07 -16.56
CA CYS A 604 -19.22 -11.40 -16.84
C CYS A 604 -20.25 -12.38 -17.45
N HIS A 605 -21.54 -12.15 -17.28
CA HIS A 605 -22.62 -12.95 -17.86
C HIS A 605 -23.24 -12.24 -19.06
N ASP A 606 -23.65 -12.98 -20.10
CA ASP A 606 -24.31 -12.38 -21.24
C ASP A 606 -25.78 -12.00 -20.92
N GLN A 607 -26.08 -10.70 -20.89
CA GLN A 607 -27.45 -10.20 -20.71
C GLN A 607 -28.44 -10.81 -21.73
N THR A 608 -28.04 -11.01 -22.99
CA THR A 608 -28.95 -11.56 -24.01
C THR A 608 -29.40 -12.98 -23.65
N THR A 609 -28.53 -13.72 -22.96
CA THR A 609 -28.76 -15.07 -22.48
C THR A 609 -29.65 -15.12 -21.23
N TYR A 610 -29.43 -14.21 -20.28
CA TYR A 610 -30.05 -14.28 -18.95
C TYR A 610 -31.22 -13.31 -18.70
N ALA A 611 -31.41 -12.27 -19.52
CA ALA A 611 -32.42 -11.24 -19.28
C ALA A 611 -33.21 -10.74 -20.52
N SER A 612 -32.96 -11.28 -21.72
CA SER A 612 -33.71 -10.92 -22.93
C SER A 612 -35.07 -11.63 -23.03
N THR A 613 -36.05 -10.96 -23.64
CA THR A 613 -37.34 -11.54 -24.07
C THR A 613 -37.35 -11.99 -25.54
N ALA A 614 -36.46 -11.45 -26.37
CA ALA A 614 -36.37 -11.68 -27.83
C ALA A 614 -34.97 -12.16 -28.27
N GLY A 615 -34.90 -12.85 -29.42
CA GLY A 615 -33.69 -13.16 -30.23
C GLY A 615 -32.38 -13.49 -29.48
N GLY A 616 -32.01 -14.78 -29.42
CA GLY A 616 -30.74 -15.29 -28.88
C GLY A 616 -30.85 -16.75 -28.46
N ASN A 617 -29.73 -17.52 -28.52
CA ASN A 617 -29.67 -18.97 -28.32
C ASN A 617 -30.48 -19.41 -27.11
N ALA A 618 -31.61 -20.09 -27.33
CA ALA A 618 -32.40 -20.59 -26.23
C ALA A 618 -31.70 -21.77 -25.51
N ASP A 619 -30.58 -22.30 -26.03
CA ASP A 619 -29.85 -23.47 -25.50
C ASP A 619 -28.65 -23.17 -24.57
N VAL A 620 -28.39 -21.91 -24.20
CA VAL A 620 -27.10 -21.49 -23.60
C VAL A 620 -27.03 -21.38 -22.06
N THR A 621 -27.98 -21.91 -21.28
CA THR A 621 -27.87 -21.88 -19.80
C THR A 621 -28.02 -23.24 -19.15
N GLY A 622 -27.42 -23.40 -17.96
CA GLY A 622 -27.63 -24.59 -17.12
C GLY A 622 -29.04 -24.69 -16.52
N PHE A 623 -29.91 -23.68 -16.70
CA PHE A 623 -31.28 -23.66 -16.18
C PHE A 623 -32.29 -23.75 -17.32
N ARG A 624 -32.68 -24.99 -17.65
CA ARG A 624 -33.54 -25.31 -18.78
C ARG A 624 -34.53 -26.42 -18.45
N GLY A 625 -35.71 -26.32 -19.07
CA GLY A 625 -36.84 -27.20 -18.79
C GLY A 625 -36.76 -28.53 -19.53
N SER A 626 -37.48 -29.52 -19.01
CA SER A 626 -37.72 -30.79 -19.68
C SER A 626 -38.65 -30.66 -20.89
N VAL A 627 -38.69 -31.70 -21.72
CA VAL A 627 -39.61 -31.80 -22.86
C VAL A 627 -41.08 -31.58 -22.43
N ARG A 628 -41.43 -31.95 -21.19
CA ARG A 628 -42.78 -31.74 -20.59
C ARG A 628 -43.13 -30.26 -20.35
N MET A 629 -42.16 -29.35 -20.39
CA MET A 629 -42.38 -27.90 -20.42
C MET A 629 -42.46 -27.36 -21.86
N ARG A 630 -42.85 -28.19 -22.85
CA ARG A 630 -42.82 -27.90 -24.30
C ARG A 630 -41.41 -27.57 -24.82
N GLY A 631 -40.37 -28.16 -24.22
CA GLY A 631 -39.00 -27.94 -24.66
C GLY A 631 -38.50 -26.50 -24.49
N VAL A 632 -38.93 -25.78 -23.44
CA VAL A 632 -38.35 -24.46 -23.12
C VAL A 632 -36.86 -24.64 -22.79
N GLN A 633 -36.01 -24.29 -23.74
CA GLN A 633 -34.56 -24.48 -23.68
C GLN A 633 -33.87 -23.52 -22.69
N ASN A 634 -34.50 -22.41 -22.29
CA ASN A 634 -33.96 -21.45 -21.30
C ASN A 634 -35.05 -20.95 -20.36
N LEU A 635 -34.97 -21.36 -19.10
CA LEU A 635 -35.97 -20.99 -18.09
C LEU A 635 -35.79 -19.56 -17.56
N HIS A 636 -34.61 -18.93 -17.67
CA HIS A 636 -34.48 -17.50 -17.34
C HIS A 636 -35.37 -16.65 -18.26
N ARG A 637 -35.37 -16.94 -19.56
CA ARG A 637 -36.24 -16.25 -20.54
C ARG A 637 -37.72 -16.49 -20.25
N PHE A 638 -38.10 -17.70 -19.88
CA PHE A 638 -39.46 -18.00 -19.46
C PHE A 638 -39.88 -17.10 -18.28
N HIS A 639 -39.08 -17.06 -17.21
CA HIS A 639 -39.36 -16.22 -16.05
C HIS A 639 -39.36 -14.72 -16.40
N ARG A 640 -38.43 -14.26 -17.24
CA ARG A 640 -38.39 -12.87 -17.74
C ARG A 640 -39.69 -12.49 -18.47
N SER A 641 -40.23 -13.38 -19.29
CA SER A 641 -41.46 -13.16 -20.05
C SER A 641 -42.71 -13.15 -19.16
N ARG A 642 -42.70 -13.87 -18.04
CA ARG A 642 -43.82 -13.96 -17.09
C ARG A 642 -43.81 -12.82 -16.07
N LEU A 643 -42.63 -12.52 -15.53
CA LEU A 643 -42.47 -11.55 -14.45
C LEU A 643 -42.43 -10.10 -14.96
N GLY A 644 -42.16 -9.86 -16.25
CA GLY A 644 -42.15 -8.51 -16.80
C GLY A 644 -41.19 -7.60 -16.02
N ASN A 645 -41.66 -6.43 -15.57
CA ASN A 645 -40.82 -5.50 -14.81
C ASN A 645 -40.42 -6.01 -13.41
N ASN A 646 -41.07 -7.08 -12.92
CA ASN A 646 -40.72 -7.71 -11.65
C ASN A 646 -39.56 -8.72 -11.79
N TYR A 647 -39.01 -8.93 -13.00
CA TYR A 647 -37.86 -9.80 -13.19
C TYR A 647 -36.61 -9.15 -12.61
N LYS A 648 -36.13 -9.67 -11.48
CA LYS A 648 -34.90 -9.24 -10.81
C LYS A 648 -34.08 -10.45 -10.40
N CYS A 649 -32.76 -10.38 -10.55
CA CYS A 649 -31.89 -11.49 -10.19
C CYS A 649 -32.05 -11.88 -8.70
N VAL A 650 -32.10 -10.89 -7.79
CA VAL A 650 -32.29 -11.07 -6.34
C VAL A 650 -33.60 -11.77 -5.91
N THR A 651 -34.56 -11.89 -6.82
CA THR A 651 -35.81 -12.62 -6.56
C THR A 651 -35.55 -14.13 -6.45
N CYS A 652 -34.52 -14.61 -7.15
CA CYS A 652 -34.14 -16.01 -7.21
C CYS A 652 -32.73 -16.27 -6.68
N HIS A 653 -31.82 -15.29 -6.82
CA HIS A 653 -30.42 -15.39 -6.45
C HIS A 653 -30.10 -14.60 -5.18
N SER A 654 -29.01 -15.00 -4.52
CA SER A 654 -28.49 -14.41 -3.29
C SER A 654 -28.24 -12.92 -3.43
N ALA A 655 -28.66 -12.14 -2.43
CA ALA A 655 -28.31 -10.72 -2.29
C ALA A 655 -26.81 -10.50 -2.03
N VAL A 656 -26.10 -11.52 -1.55
CA VAL A 656 -24.63 -11.56 -1.40
C VAL A 656 -24.08 -12.58 -2.42
N PRO A 657 -23.73 -12.15 -3.64
CA PRO A 657 -23.45 -13.05 -4.75
C PRO A 657 -22.00 -13.56 -4.73
N HIS A 658 -21.54 -14.09 -3.60
CA HIS A 658 -20.21 -14.72 -3.47
C HIS A 658 -20.35 -16.24 -3.61
N GLY A 659 -20.90 -16.87 -2.58
CA GLY A 659 -21.09 -18.31 -2.50
C GLY A 659 -21.75 -18.65 -1.19
N TRP A 660 -22.44 -19.78 -1.17
CA TRP A 660 -23.11 -20.26 0.02
C TRP A 660 -23.46 -21.74 -0.12
N ASN A 661 -23.48 -22.45 1.01
CA ASN A 661 -23.66 -23.89 0.99
C ASN A 661 -25.12 -24.35 1.03
N GLY A 662 -26.05 -23.55 1.56
CA GLY A 662 -27.39 -24.06 1.86
C GLY A 662 -27.82 -23.86 3.32
N ASN A 663 -29.12 -23.88 3.56
CA ASN A 663 -29.69 -23.92 4.90
C ASN A 663 -29.69 -25.38 5.33
N PRO A 664 -28.93 -25.80 6.36
CA PRO A 664 -28.90 -27.20 6.80
C PRO A 664 -30.25 -27.72 7.29
N SER A 665 -31.17 -26.82 7.63
CA SER A 665 -32.55 -27.17 8.02
C SER A 665 -33.46 -27.46 6.82
N ASN A 666 -33.01 -27.17 5.60
CA ASN A 666 -33.77 -27.46 4.39
C ASN A 666 -33.73 -28.99 4.13
N PRO A 667 -34.89 -29.67 3.93
CA PRO A 667 -34.92 -31.11 3.70
C PRO A 667 -34.15 -31.60 2.47
N LEU A 668 -33.87 -30.71 1.52
CA LEU A 668 -33.09 -31.00 0.32
C LEU A 668 -31.58 -30.83 0.54
N TYR A 669 -31.16 -30.27 1.66
CA TYR A 669 -29.76 -30.05 1.98
C TYR A 669 -28.98 -31.36 1.95
N GLY A 670 -27.87 -31.39 1.20
CA GLY A 670 -27.02 -32.57 1.08
C GLY A 670 -27.58 -33.69 0.19
N THR A 671 -28.74 -33.52 -0.45
CA THR A 671 -29.27 -34.52 -1.39
C THR A 671 -28.40 -34.66 -2.64
N PRO A 672 -28.43 -35.83 -3.32
CA PRO A 672 -27.81 -35.98 -4.64
C PRO A 672 -28.39 -34.94 -5.60
N ASN A 673 -27.52 -34.11 -6.21
CA ASN A 673 -27.86 -32.94 -7.04
C ASN A 673 -28.18 -31.63 -6.30
N TYR A 674 -27.94 -31.54 -4.98
CA TYR A 674 -28.05 -30.27 -4.25
C TYR A 674 -27.00 -29.27 -4.74
N ALA A 675 -27.40 -28.41 -5.67
CA ALA A 675 -26.53 -27.42 -6.31
C ALA A 675 -27.23 -26.06 -6.28
N LYS A 676 -27.00 -25.29 -5.21
CA LYS A 676 -27.67 -24.00 -5.04
C LYS A 676 -27.40 -23.02 -6.19
N ALA A 677 -26.27 -23.06 -6.89
CA ALA A 677 -25.96 -22.12 -8.00
C ALA A 677 -26.28 -20.65 -7.67
N LEU A 678 -25.99 -20.21 -6.43
CA LEU A 678 -26.38 -18.94 -5.83
C LEU A 678 -27.90 -18.68 -5.74
N LEU A 679 -28.74 -19.66 -6.01
CA LEU A 679 -30.17 -19.62 -5.72
C LEU A 679 -30.40 -19.59 -4.22
N VAL A 680 -31.39 -18.80 -3.83
CA VAL A 680 -31.80 -18.58 -2.45
C VAL A 680 -33.31 -18.70 -2.37
N GLU A 681 -33.76 -19.49 -1.42
CA GLU A 681 -35.15 -19.77 -1.11
C GLU A 681 -35.69 -18.85 -0.01
N ARG A 682 -37.01 -18.78 0.14
CA ARG A 682 -37.66 -17.90 1.13
C ARG A 682 -37.33 -18.24 2.58
N ASP A 683 -36.99 -19.49 2.85
CA ASP A 683 -36.61 -20.04 4.15
C ASP A 683 -35.10 -20.04 4.39
N ASP A 684 -34.31 -19.59 3.41
CA ASP A 684 -32.88 -19.37 3.60
C ASP A 684 -32.66 -18.13 4.50
N PRO A 685 -31.52 -18.03 5.21
CA PRO A 685 -31.31 -16.96 6.17
C PRO A 685 -30.93 -15.62 5.51
N GLN A 686 -31.22 -14.50 6.18
CA GLN A 686 -30.57 -13.22 5.87
C GLN A 686 -29.06 -13.31 6.17
N PRO A 687 -28.20 -12.57 5.45
CA PRO A 687 -28.51 -11.59 4.42
C PRO A 687 -28.63 -12.18 3.00
N TYR A 688 -28.59 -13.51 2.83
CA TYR A 688 -28.67 -14.11 1.48
C TYR A 688 -30.04 -13.93 0.84
N ARG A 689 -31.12 -14.04 1.62
CA ARG A 689 -32.48 -13.73 1.16
C ARG A 689 -32.85 -12.26 1.43
N THR A 690 -33.81 -11.78 0.66
CA THR A 690 -34.46 -10.48 0.85
C THR A 690 -35.96 -10.66 1.01
N SER A 691 -36.69 -9.60 1.35
CA SER A 691 -38.16 -9.58 1.32
C SER A 691 -38.74 -9.89 -0.07
N GLN A 692 -37.95 -9.70 -1.13
CA GLN A 692 -38.33 -9.98 -2.51
C GLN A 692 -38.01 -11.39 -2.98
N THR A 693 -37.31 -12.22 -2.19
CA THR A 693 -37.01 -13.61 -2.55
C THR A 693 -38.32 -14.41 -2.69
N LYS A 694 -38.49 -15.16 -3.79
CA LYS A 694 -39.73 -15.90 -4.10
C LYS A 694 -39.55 -17.42 -4.26
N LEU A 695 -38.31 -17.88 -4.42
CA LEU A 695 -38.03 -19.28 -4.77
C LEU A 695 -38.33 -20.23 -3.60
N LEU A 696 -38.93 -21.37 -3.92
CA LEU A 696 -39.02 -22.57 -3.07
C LEU A 696 -38.90 -23.79 -3.98
N VAL A 697 -37.95 -24.67 -3.69
CA VAL A 697 -37.62 -25.86 -4.49
C VAL A 697 -38.08 -27.10 -3.74
N ASP A 698 -38.82 -27.98 -4.42
CA ASP A 698 -39.26 -29.27 -3.86
C ASP A 698 -38.32 -30.42 -4.25
N SER A 699 -37.58 -30.28 -5.35
CA SER A 699 -36.51 -31.23 -5.74
C SER A 699 -35.54 -30.60 -6.73
N TRP A 700 -34.24 -30.85 -6.57
CA TRP A 700 -33.22 -30.36 -7.49
C TRP A 700 -33.14 -31.22 -8.74
N ALA A 701 -33.08 -30.58 -9.91
CA ALA A 701 -32.99 -31.25 -11.20
C ALA A 701 -31.72 -30.86 -11.96
N ASN A 702 -31.20 -31.80 -12.75
CA ASN A 702 -30.12 -31.53 -13.67
C ASN A 702 -30.56 -30.59 -14.81
N SER A 703 -29.59 -29.90 -15.42
CA SER A 703 -29.82 -29.07 -16.61
C SER A 703 -30.51 -29.88 -17.71
N GLY A 704 -31.74 -29.51 -18.10
CA GLY A 704 -32.55 -30.25 -19.08
C GLY A 704 -33.72 -31.01 -18.47
N SER A 705 -33.75 -31.12 -17.14
CA SER A 705 -34.72 -31.96 -16.44
C SER A 705 -35.64 -31.16 -15.51
N TRP A 706 -35.48 -29.83 -15.42
CA TRP A 706 -36.36 -28.99 -14.62
C TRP A 706 -37.81 -29.06 -15.13
N SER A 707 -38.75 -29.11 -14.20
CA SER A 707 -40.18 -29.17 -14.45
C SER A 707 -40.93 -28.38 -13.38
N PHE A 708 -42.22 -28.10 -13.60
CA PHE A 708 -43.05 -27.46 -12.57
C PHE A 708 -43.10 -28.25 -11.26
N SER A 709 -43.02 -29.58 -11.30
CA SER A 709 -43.04 -30.43 -10.10
C SER A 709 -41.80 -30.29 -9.22
N ASN A 710 -40.72 -29.68 -9.74
CA ASN A 710 -39.51 -29.40 -8.97
C ASN A 710 -39.64 -28.12 -8.12
N CYS A 711 -40.64 -27.28 -8.39
CA CYS A 711 -40.79 -25.96 -7.77
C CYS A 711 -42.09 -25.89 -6.96
N ARG A 712 -41.98 -25.61 -5.66
CA ARG A 712 -43.15 -25.39 -4.79
C ARG A 712 -43.87 -24.09 -5.13
N THR A 713 -43.11 -23.06 -5.52
CA THR A 713 -43.65 -21.81 -6.06
C THR A 713 -44.14 -22.02 -7.49
N ALA A 714 -45.28 -22.71 -7.67
CA ALA A 714 -45.81 -22.99 -9.00
C ALA A 714 -46.36 -21.72 -9.68
N MET A 715 -45.95 -21.46 -10.92
CA MET A 715 -46.46 -20.33 -11.73
C MET A 715 -47.87 -20.52 -12.31
N ARG A 716 -48.64 -21.45 -11.75
CA ARG A 716 -50.05 -21.65 -12.07
C ARG A 716 -50.78 -21.88 -10.76
N GLY A 717 -51.73 -21.01 -10.45
CA GLY A 717 -52.53 -21.04 -9.24
C GLY A 717 -53.04 -22.44 -8.91
N GLY A 718 -52.29 -23.11 -8.05
CA GLY A 718 -52.50 -24.50 -7.67
C GLY A 718 -52.14 -24.65 -6.21
N THR A 719 -53.09 -25.20 -5.46
CA THR A 719 -52.99 -25.48 -4.03
C THR A 719 -52.07 -26.68 -3.83
N LEU A 720 -50.96 -26.49 -3.13
CA LEU A 720 -50.20 -27.59 -2.52
C LEU A 720 -50.08 -27.31 -1.02
N ARG A 721 -50.65 -28.22 -0.20
CA ARG A 721 -50.79 -28.18 1.27
C ARG A 721 -51.65 -27.04 1.85
N GLY A 722 -52.89 -26.88 1.37
CA GLY A 722 -53.91 -26.09 2.06
C GLY A 722 -53.69 -24.57 2.12
N GLN A 723 -52.65 -24.04 1.46
CA GLN A 723 -52.45 -22.61 1.25
C GLN A 723 -52.67 -22.27 -0.22
N THR A 724 -53.58 -21.35 -0.49
CA THR A 724 -53.82 -20.75 -1.81
C THR A 724 -52.66 -19.83 -2.15
N TRP A 725 -51.79 -20.27 -3.06
CA TRP A 725 -50.67 -19.45 -3.54
C TRP A 725 -51.12 -18.60 -4.72
N SER A 726 -51.31 -17.30 -4.49
CA SER A 726 -51.56 -16.32 -5.55
C SER A 726 -50.29 -16.11 -6.36
N ARG A 727 -50.25 -16.68 -7.57
CA ARG A 727 -49.42 -16.34 -8.76
C ARG A 727 -47.96 -15.93 -8.48
N CYS A 728 -47.02 -16.80 -8.85
CA CYS A 728 -45.71 -16.36 -9.37
C CYS A 728 -45.71 -16.42 -10.90
#